data_AF-A0A7J6BEN9-F1
#
_entry.id   AF-A0A7J6BEN9-F1
#
_cell.length_a   1.000
_cell.length_b   1.000
_cell.length_c   1.000
_cell.angle_alpha   90.00
_cell.angle_beta   90.00
_cell.angle_gamma   90.00
#
_symmetry.space_group_name_H-M   'P 1'
#
loop_
_entity.id
_entity.type
_entity.pdbx_description
1 polymer ?
#
loop_
_entity_poly.entity_id
_entity_poly.type
_entity_poly.pdbx_seq_one_letter_code
_entity_poly.pdbx_strand_id
1 'polypeptide(L)'
;MSGSYAPAPGGPFSALTPSMWPQDLLAKHHQKDQNQESEPQYDEFGFRIDSEDGVEARDWHGAPQREDPQQRLRWQAHLEFTHNHTVGDLTWDLISPILPRSERLRSLVLAGIPHSMRPQLWMRVSGALQKKRTSDISYREIIKNSSNDDTTAAKQIEKDLLRTMPTNACFSTLNSVGVPRLRRVLRGLAWLYPDIGYCQGTGMVVSCLLLFLEEEDTLWMMCALIEDLLPPSYFSSTLLGVQTDQRVLRQLIIQYLPRLDRLLQEHDIELSLITLHWFLTSFASVVDIRVLLRIWDLLFYEGSIVLFQVTLGMLKIKEEELVSSENSASIFNTLSDLPSQLEDGAVVLGEAVRLAGSLSQDTLDAQRHKHLAYILAEQTQLNSNSSHTLNTSLNKVVRRQSLRRKSTLSSLLFGEDEAEALKAKNIKQTELVAALREAITRTAEHFHCLDPDHCTTDLTPDYSMESHQRDHENFLVVSRNRRRRAKALLDFERHDDDELGFRKNDIITIVSQKDEHCWVGELNGLRGWFPAKFVEILDERSKEYSLAGDDSVTEAVTDLVRGTLCPALKAIFQHGLKKPSLLGGPCHPWLFIEEAASREVERDFNSVYSRLVLCKTYRLDEDGKVLTPEELLYRAVQSVNMSHDSAHAQMDVKFRSLICVGLNEQVLHLWLEVLCSSISAVEKWYQPWSFLRSPGWVQIKCELRVLSKFSFSLSQDCELPAKKEEKEQRPLKEGVQDMLVKHHLFSWDIDG
;
A
#
# COMPACT_ATOMS: atom_id res chain seq x y z
N MET A 1 2.57 -41.77 -17.45
CA MET A 1 1.50 -41.17 -18.26
C MET A 1 0.87 -40.06 -17.43
N SER A 2 1.27 -38.80 -17.60
CA SER A 2 0.69 -37.68 -16.83
C SER A 2 -0.62 -37.25 -17.49
N GLY A 3 -1.69 -38.02 -17.26
CA GLY A 3 -3.04 -37.58 -17.59
C GLY A 3 -3.47 -36.51 -16.59
N SER A 4 -3.99 -35.38 -17.08
CA SER A 4 -4.77 -34.48 -16.24
C SER A 4 -6.07 -35.19 -15.88
N TYR A 5 -6.39 -35.28 -14.59
CA TYR A 5 -7.67 -35.85 -14.13
C TYR A 5 -8.75 -34.76 -14.22
N ALA A 6 -9.95 -35.17 -14.65
CA ALA A 6 -11.14 -34.33 -14.68
C ALA A 6 -12.15 -34.85 -13.64
N PRO A 7 -12.87 -33.95 -12.93
CA PRO A 7 -13.91 -34.36 -11.99
C PRO A 7 -15.10 -35.00 -12.73
N ALA A 8 -15.75 -35.96 -12.09
CA ALA A 8 -17.00 -36.54 -12.60
C ALA A 8 -18.12 -35.48 -12.55
N PRO A 9 -19.03 -35.42 -13.54
CA PRO A 9 -20.14 -34.47 -13.52
C PRO A 9 -20.99 -34.57 -12.25
N GLY A 10 -21.15 -33.46 -11.52
CA GLY A 10 -21.87 -33.41 -10.24
C GLY A 10 -21.13 -34.05 -9.06
N GLY A 11 -19.88 -34.48 -9.25
CA GLY A 11 -19.00 -34.95 -8.18
C GLY A 11 -18.12 -33.84 -7.59
N PRO A 12 -17.20 -34.19 -6.67
CA PRO A 12 -16.28 -33.24 -6.06
C PRO A 12 -15.52 -32.41 -7.09
N PHE A 13 -15.38 -31.11 -6.83
CA PHE A 13 -14.66 -30.14 -7.69
C PHE A 13 -15.27 -29.89 -9.08
N SER A 14 -16.42 -30.51 -9.41
CA SER A 14 -17.01 -30.41 -10.76
C SER A 14 -17.57 -29.03 -11.12
N ALA A 15 -17.78 -28.16 -10.13
CA ALA A 15 -18.21 -26.78 -10.32
C ALA A 15 -17.04 -25.77 -10.34
N LEU A 16 -15.80 -26.25 -10.30
CA LEU A 16 -14.60 -25.40 -10.35
C LEU A 16 -14.14 -25.15 -11.77
N THR A 17 -13.56 -23.98 -12.02
CA THR A 17 -12.83 -23.73 -13.28
C THR A 17 -11.68 -24.74 -13.44
N PRO A 18 -11.39 -25.25 -14.65
CA PRO A 18 -10.41 -26.32 -14.83
C PRO A 18 -9.01 -26.03 -14.26
N SER A 19 -8.62 -24.76 -14.25
CA SER A 19 -7.32 -24.32 -13.73
C SER A 19 -7.19 -24.40 -12.20
N MET A 20 -8.30 -24.67 -11.50
CA MET A 20 -8.41 -24.84 -10.06
C MET A 20 -8.66 -26.29 -9.63
N TRP A 21 -8.68 -27.25 -10.55
CA TRP A 21 -8.85 -28.66 -10.18
C TRP A 21 -7.65 -29.16 -9.38
N PRO A 22 -7.84 -29.65 -8.14
CA PRO A 22 -6.75 -30.18 -7.32
C PRO A 22 -6.32 -31.56 -7.86
N GLN A 23 -5.36 -31.57 -8.77
CA GLN A 23 -4.93 -32.78 -9.50
C GLN A 23 -4.49 -33.91 -8.56
N ASP A 24 -3.82 -33.60 -7.46
CA ASP A 24 -3.38 -34.60 -6.48
C ASP A 24 -4.56 -35.32 -5.80
N LEU A 25 -5.64 -34.60 -5.49
CA LEU A 25 -6.85 -35.17 -4.88
C LEU A 25 -7.67 -35.95 -5.92
N LEU A 26 -7.80 -35.41 -7.13
CA LEU A 26 -8.48 -36.11 -8.23
C LEU A 26 -7.77 -37.41 -8.62
N ALA A 27 -6.44 -37.43 -8.62
CA ALA A 27 -5.65 -38.64 -8.87
C ALA A 27 -5.95 -39.74 -7.84
N LYS A 28 -6.00 -39.37 -6.56
CA LYS A 28 -6.36 -40.30 -5.46
C LYS A 28 -7.77 -40.87 -5.63
N HIS A 29 -8.75 -40.03 -5.93
CA HIS A 29 -10.13 -40.49 -6.17
C HIS A 29 -10.25 -41.48 -7.34
N HIS A 30 -9.42 -41.35 -8.38
CA HIS A 30 -9.41 -42.27 -9.52
C HIS A 30 -8.65 -43.58 -9.24
N GLN A 31 -7.79 -43.64 -8.21
CA GLN A 31 -6.92 -44.79 -7.92
C GLN A 31 -7.48 -45.81 -6.92
N LYS A 32 -8.65 -45.55 -6.30
CA LYS A 32 -9.30 -46.37 -5.24
C LYS A 32 -8.74 -47.79 -5.03
N ASP A 33 -7.79 -47.93 -4.11
CA ASP A 33 -7.46 -49.20 -3.44
C ASP A 33 -8.39 -49.38 -2.23
N GLN A 34 -8.92 -50.59 -2.06
CA GLN A 34 -10.03 -50.92 -1.14
C GLN A 34 -9.69 -50.89 0.37
N ASN A 35 -8.57 -50.31 0.80
CA ASN A 35 -8.18 -50.30 2.21
C ASN A 35 -7.39 -49.03 2.59
N GLN A 36 -8.08 -47.97 3.04
CA GLN A 36 -7.61 -47.04 4.07
C GLN A 36 -8.69 -45.99 4.42
N GLU A 37 -8.51 -45.38 5.60
CA GLU A 37 -9.38 -44.52 6.43
C GLU A 37 -10.36 -43.57 5.72
N SER A 38 -11.40 -43.15 6.45
CA SER A 38 -12.42 -42.18 6.03
C SER A 38 -11.78 -40.87 5.54
N GLU A 39 -11.48 -40.81 4.24
CA GLU A 39 -10.96 -39.61 3.58
C GLU A 39 -11.96 -38.46 3.70
N PRO A 40 -11.48 -37.20 3.85
CA PRO A 40 -12.35 -36.04 3.87
C PRO A 40 -13.12 -35.94 2.55
N GLN A 41 -14.44 -35.96 2.64
CA GLN A 41 -15.32 -35.82 1.48
C GLN A 41 -15.41 -34.33 1.11
N TYR A 42 -15.41 -34.03 -0.20
CA TYR A 42 -15.55 -32.66 -0.71
C TYR A 42 -16.81 -32.54 -1.56
N ASP A 43 -17.42 -31.35 -1.55
CA ASP A 43 -18.55 -31.01 -2.42
C ASP A 43 -18.10 -30.59 -3.84
N GLU A 44 -19.05 -30.23 -4.71
CA GLU A 44 -18.74 -29.81 -6.09
C GLU A 44 -17.89 -28.53 -6.18
N PHE A 45 -17.86 -27.72 -5.11
CA PHE A 45 -17.10 -26.48 -5.00
C PHE A 45 -15.77 -26.66 -4.24
N GLY A 46 -15.47 -27.88 -3.79
CA GLY A 46 -14.25 -28.25 -3.10
C GLY A 46 -14.21 -27.88 -1.62
N PHE A 47 -15.35 -27.60 -0.98
CA PHE A 47 -15.44 -27.47 0.48
C PHE A 47 -15.54 -28.85 1.14
N ARG A 48 -14.86 -29.00 2.28
CA ARG A 48 -14.89 -30.23 3.07
C ARG A 48 -16.26 -30.43 3.72
N ILE A 49 -16.75 -31.65 3.68
CA ILE A 49 -17.99 -32.10 4.29
C ILE A 49 -17.60 -32.83 5.59
N ASP A 50 -17.85 -32.22 6.74
CA ASP A 50 -17.51 -32.82 8.04
C ASP A 50 -18.62 -33.80 8.48
N SER A 51 -18.23 -35.01 8.89
CA SER A 51 -19.14 -36.10 9.33
C SER A 51 -19.29 -36.20 10.86
N GLU A 52 -18.76 -35.25 11.63
CA GLU A 52 -18.53 -35.40 13.09
C GLU A 52 -19.49 -34.65 14.03
N ASP A 53 -20.46 -33.88 13.53
CA ASP A 53 -21.49 -33.32 14.42
C ASP A 53 -22.60 -34.36 14.61
N GLY A 54 -22.72 -34.94 15.81
CA GLY A 54 -23.76 -35.90 16.23
C GLY A 54 -25.20 -35.35 16.25
N VAL A 55 -25.48 -34.30 15.48
CA VAL A 55 -26.80 -33.92 15.00
C VAL A 55 -26.97 -34.70 13.70
N GLU A 56 -27.96 -35.59 13.61
CA GLU A 56 -28.34 -36.34 12.40
C GLU A 56 -27.76 -35.69 11.15
N ALA A 57 -26.76 -36.37 10.54
CA ALA A 57 -26.03 -35.95 9.35
C ALA A 57 -26.87 -34.95 8.59
N ARG A 58 -26.54 -33.63 8.69
CA ARG A 58 -27.33 -32.54 8.06
C ARG A 58 -27.72 -33.07 6.70
N ASP A 59 -29.00 -33.40 6.59
CA ASP A 59 -29.51 -34.25 5.55
C ASP A 59 -29.03 -33.62 4.25
N TRP A 60 -28.27 -34.35 3.43
CA TRP A 60 -27.70 -33.85 2.17
C TRP A 60 -28.90 -33.57 1.24
N HIS A 61 -29.61 -32.46 1.47
CA HIS A 61 -30.82 -32.06 0.80
C HIS A 61 -30.51 -31.36 -0.54
N GLY A 62 -29.24 -31.06 -0.82
CA GLY A 62 -28.81 -30.59 -2.13
C GLY A 62 -28.42 -31.76 -3.03
N ALA A 63 -29.31 -32.19 -3.93
CA ALA A 63 -28.86 -32.91 -5.12
C ALA A 63 -27.73 -32.08 -5.79
N PRO A 64 -26.70 -32.70 -6.41
CA PRO A 64 -25.65 -31.98 -7.12
C PRO A 64 -26.26 -30.90 -7.99
N GLN A 65 -25.70 -29.69 -8.03
CA GLN A 65 -26.28 -28.58 -8.79
C GLN A 65 -26.37 -28.96 -10.28
N ARG A 66 -27.52 -29.49 -10.68
CA ARG A 66 -27.84 -29.74 -12.07
C ARG A 66 -28.38 -28.43 -12.61
N GLU A 67 -27.60 -27.85 -13.51
CA GLU A 67 -28.01 -26.67 -14.27
C GLU A 67 -29.37 -26.95 -14.92
N ASP A 68 -30.36 -26.06 -14.70
CA ASP A 68 -31.67 -26.17 -15.34
C ASP A 68 -31.51 -25.98 -16.87
N PRO A 69 -31.77 -27.02 -17.68
CA PRO A 69 -31.62 -26.93 -19.13
C PRO A 69 -32.53 -25.87 -19.75
N GLN A 70 -33.71 -25.62 -19.17
CA GLN A 70 -34.63 -24.61 -19.68
C GLN A 70 -34.11 -23.20 -19.43
N GLN A 71 -33.56 -22.95 -18.24
CA GLN A 71 -32.91 -21.68 -17.93
C GLN A 71 -31.73 -21.41 -18.87
N ARG A 72 -30.88 -22.42 -19.10
CA ARG A 72 -29.77 -22.33 -20.06
C ARG A 72 -30.25 -21.97 -21.47
N LEU A 73 -31.29 -22.67 -21.95
CA LEU A 73 -31.86 -22.42 -23.27
C LEU A 73 -32.42 -21.00 -23.41
N ARG A 74 -33.06 -20.46 -22.36
CA ARG A 74 -33.54 -19.06 -22.34
C ARG A 74 -32.40 -18.06 -22.49
N TRP A 75 -31.26 -18.31 -21.85
CA TRP A 75 -30.05 -17.49 -21.99
C TRP A 75 -29.44 -17.60 -23.39
N GLN A 76 -29.31 -18.82 -23.92
CA GLN A 76 -28.82 -19.04 -25.28
C GLN A 76 -29.69 -18.31 -26.32
N ALA A 77 -31.01 -18.50 -26.24
CA ALA A 77 -31.96 -17.85 -27.15
C ALA A 77 -31.89 -16.32 -27.07
N HIS A 78 -31.70 -15.75 -25.87
CA HIS A 78 -31.53 -14.31 -25.71
C HIS A 78 -30.24 -13.79 -26.36
N LEU A 79 -29.11 -14.49 -26.15
CA LEU A 79 -27.82 -14.11 -26.73
C LEU A 79 -27.82 -14.27 -28.25
N GLU A 80 -28.38 -15.36 -28.77
CA GLU A 80 -28.55 -15.58 -30.21
C GLU A 80 -29.40 -14.48 -30.85
N PHE A 81 -30.57 -14.20 -30.28
CA PHE A 81 -31.44 -13.16 -30.82
C PHE A 81 -30.80 -11.75 -30.81
N THR A 82 -30.00 -11.45 -29.78
CA THR A 82 -29.45 -10.10 -29.58
C THR A 82 -28.13 -9.88 -30.33
N HIS A 83 -27.33 -10.92 -30.53
CA HIS A 83 -25.96 -10.79 -31.04
C HIS A 83 -25.67 -11.61 -32.31
N ASN A 84 -26.49 -12.60 -32.66
CA ASN A 84 -26.26 -13.39 -33.86
C ASN A 84 -26.94 -12.76 -35.08
N HIS A 85 -26.19 -11.92 -35.81
CA HIS A 85 -26.67 -11.28 -37.05
C HIS A 85 -26.15 -11.96 -38.32
N THR A 86 -25.42 -13.07 -38.18
CA THR A 86 -24.76 -13.79 -39.29
C THR A 86 -25.18 -15.26 -39.32
N VAL A 87 -25.10 -15.90 -40.49
CA VAL A 87 -25.37 -17.34 -40.60
C VAL A 87 -24.19 -18.11 -40.01
N GLY A 88 -24.37 -18.72 -38.83
CA GLY A 88 -23.36 -19.53 -38.13
C GLY A 88 -23.66 -19.72 -36.63
N ASP A 89 -22.92 -20.62 -35.99
CA ASP A 89 -23.03 -20.87 -34.55
C ASP A 89 -22.51 -19.67 -33.75
N LEU A 90 -23.25 -19.28 -32.70
CA LEU A 90 -22.83 -18.19 -31.82
C LEU A 90 -21.67 -18.64 -30.91
N THR A 91 -20.55 -17.94 -31.01
CA THR A 91 -19.40 -18.11 -30.09
C THR A 91 -19.24 -16.89 -29.19
N TRP A 92 -18.56 -17.06 -28.05
CA TRP A 92 -18.33 -15.96 -27.11
C TRP A 92 -17.56 -14.78 -27.72
N ASP A 93 -16.74 -15.02 -28.74
CA ASP A 93 -15.96 -13.98 -29.43
C ASP A 93 -16.85 -13.02 -30.25
N LEU A 94 -18.02 -13.50 -30.70
CA LEU A 94 -19.02 -12.70 -31.42
C LEU A 94 -19.90 -11.87 -30.48
N ILE A 95 -19.88 -12.16 -29.19
CA ILE A 95 -20.66 -11.43 -28.18
C ILE A 95 -19.83 -10.26 -27.65
N SER A 96 -20.44 -9.07 -27.68
CA SER A 96 -19.84 -7.82 -27.20
C SER A 96 -19.20 -7.96 -25.80
N PRO A 97 -18.07 -7.27 -25.53
CA PRO A 97 -17.47 -7.20 -24.19
C PRO A 97 -18.37 -6.64 -23.11
N ILE A 98 -19.40 -5.89 -23.49
CA ILE A 98 -20.43 -5.33 -22.62
C ILE A 98 -21.79 -5.77 -23.14
N LEU A 99 -22.66 -6.22 -22.23
CA LEU A 99 -24.05 -6.48 -22.56
C LEU A 99 -24.90 -5.22 -22.28
N PRO A 100 -25.62 -4.69 -23.27
CA PRO A 100 -26.49 -3.54 -23.06
C PRO A 100 -27.60 -3.87 -22.07
N ARG A 101 -27.85 -2.98 -21.11
CA ARG A 101 -28.90 -3.19 -20.12
C ARG A 101 -30.28 -3.15 -20.80
N SER A 102 -31.12 -4.12 -20.46
CA SER A 102 -32.52 -4.21 -20.90
C SER A 102 -33.35 -4.89 -19.81
N GLU A 103 -34.66 -4.64 -19.78
CA GLU A 103 -35.57 -5.33 -18.85
C GLU A 103 -35.50 -6.85 -19.03
N ARG A 104 -35.32 -7.32 -20.28
CA ARG A 104 -35.17 -8.74 -20.57
C ARG A 104 -33.91 -9.31 -19.94
N LEU A 105 -32.76 -8.66 -20.11
CA LEU A 105 -31.51 -9.09 -19.50
C LEU A 105 -31.63 -9.09 -17.97
N ARG A 106 -32.20 -8.02 -17.38
CA ARG A 106 -32.49 -7.94 -15.94
C ARG A 106 -33.33 -9.11 -15.46
N SER A 107 -34.41 -9.44 -16.18
CA SER A 107 -35.28 -10.58 -15.82
C SER A 107 -34.55 -11.93 -15.86
N LEU A 108 -33.61 -12.10 -16.79
CA LEU A 108 -32.79 -13.32 -16.88
C LEU A 108 -31.77 -13.41 -15.74
N VAL A 109 -31.12 -12.30 -15.39
CA VAL A 109 -30.19 -12.25 -14.24
C VAL A 109 -30.95 -12.51 -12.93
N LEU A 110 -32.12 -11.90 -12.72
CA LEU A 110 -32.99 -12.17 -11.57
C LEU A 110 -33.44 -13.62 -11.50
N ALA A 111 -33.74 -14.25 -12.65
CA ALA A 111 -34.04 -15.68 -12.69
C ALA A 111 -32.79 -16.54 -12.39
N GLY A 112 -31.59 -16.04 -12.72
CA GLY A 112 -30.29 -16.63 -12.40
C GLY A 112 -29.44 -16.91 -13.62
N ILE A 113 -28.12 -16.84 -13.43
CA ILE A 113 -27.17 -17.20 -14.48
C ILE A 113 -26.82 -18.69 -14.36
N PRO A 114 -26.96 -19.49 -15.44
CA PRO A 114 -26.52 -20.88 -15.44
C PRO A 114 -25.03 -20.99 -15.10
N HIS A 115 -24.67 -21.94 -14.25
CA HIS A 115 -23.34 -22.01 -13.65
C HIS A 115 -22.22 -22.00 -14.70
N SER A 116 -22.33 -22.81 -15.74
CA SER A 116 -21.31 -22.89 -16.80
C SER A 116 -21.23 -21.65 -17.71
N MET A 117 -22.20 -20.72 -17.63
CA MET A 117 -22.17 -19.45 -18.37
C MET A 117 -21.62 -18.29 -17.54
N ARG A 118 -21.51 -18.42 -16.21
CA ARG A 118 -21.01 -17.37 -15.31
C ARG A 118 -19.64 -16.82 -15.69
N PRO A 119 -18.62 -17.64 -16.03
CA PRO A 119 -17.29 -17.09 -16.32
C PRO A 119 -17.28 -16.08 -17.46
N GLN A 120 -18.16 -16.29 -18.45
CA GLN A 120 -18.29 -15.42 -19.61
C GLN A 120 -19.27 -14.27 -19.38
N LEU A 121 -20.38 -14.53 -18.69
CA LEU A 121 -21.41 -13.52 -18.45
C LEU A 121 -21.01 -12.52 -17.37
N TRP A 122 -20.47 -12.97 -16.23
CA TRP A 122 -20.01 -12.09 -15.16
C TRP A 122 -19.03 -11.05 -15.69
N MET A 123 -18.03 -11.49 -16.44
CA MET A 123 -17.02 -10.60 -17.04
C MET A 123 -17.63 -9.51 -17.93
N ARG A 124 -18.76 -9.79 -18.60
CA ARG A 124 -19.44 -8.83 -19.48
C ARG A 124 -20.41 -7.92 -18.75
N VAL A 125 -21.19 -8.45 -17.80
CA VAL A 125 -22.18 -7.66 -17.06
C VAL A 125 -21.52 -6.71 -16.07
N SER A 126 -20.36 -7.09 -15.50
CA SER A 126 -19.58 -6.23 -14.61
C SER A 126 -18.74 -5.17 -15.34
N GLY A 127 -18.55 -5.31 -16.66
CA GLY A 127 -17.61 -4.49 -17.44
C GLY A 127 -16.14 -4.92 -17.33
N ALA A 128 -15.82 -5.95 -16.56
CA ALA A 128 -14.45 -6.43 -16.39
C ALA A 128 -13.78 -6.87 -17.71
N LEU A 129 -14.53 -7.47 -18.64
CA LEU A 129 -14.00 -7.88 -19.95
C LEU A 129 -13.62 -6.66 -20.80
N GLN A 130 -14.41 -5.58 -20.72
CA GLN A 130 -14.05 -4.34 -21.39
C GLN A 130 -12.76 -3.78 -20.79
N LYS A 131 -12.68 -3.66 -19.46
CA LYS A 131 -11.46 -3.19 -18.78
C LYS A 131 -10.23 -4.02 -19.15
N LYS A 132 -10.37 -5.35 -19.20
CA LYS A 132 -9.32 -6.27 -19.65
C LYS A 132 -8.85 -5.95 -21.07
N ARG A 133 -9.78 -5.73 -22.01
CA ARG A 133 -9.48 -5.48 -23.43
C ARG A 133 -8.92 -4.08 -23.68
N THR A 134 -9.33 -3.08 -22.91
CA THR A 134 -8.91 -1.68 -23.08
C THR A 134 -7.73 -1.27 -22.21
N SER A 135 -7.26 -2.14 -21.32
CA SER A 135 -6.13 -1.83 -20.43
C SER A 135 -4.81 -1.74 -21.20
N ASP A 136 -4.06 -0.67 -20.96
CA ASP A 136 -2.71 -0.48 -21.48
C ASP A 136 -1.66 -1.38 -20.81
N ILE A 137 -1.96 -1.89 -19.61
CA ILE A 137 -1.10 -2.79 -18.86
C ILE A 137 -1.67 -4.22 -18.88
N SER A 138 -0.82 -5.18 -19.24
CA SER A 138 -1.18 -6.60 -19.26
C SER A 138 -1.07 -7.24 -17.87
N TYR A 139 -1.84 -8.31 -17.64
CA TYR A 139 -1.73 -9.12 -16.42
C TYR A 139 -0.29 -9.56 -16.15
N ARG A 140 0.42 -10.01 -17.19
CA ARG A 140 1.81 -10.46 -17.07
C ARG A 140 2.75 -9.35 -16.56
N GLU A 141 2.52 -8.10 -16.98
CA GLU A 141 3.31 -6.96 -16.50
C GLU A 141 2.99 -6.60 -15.06
N ILE A 142 1.71 -6.66 -14.67
CA ILE A 142 1.28 -6.44 -13.28
C ILE A 142 2.00 -7.42 -12.35
N ILE A 143 1.93 -8.73 -12.64
CA ILE A 143 2.56 -9.76 -11.81
C ILE A 143 4.08 -9.62 -11.76
N LYS A 144 4.71 -9.29 -12.89
CA LYS A 144 6.16 -9.07 -12.95
C LYS A 144 6.58 -7.88 -12.10
N ASN A 145 5.81 -6.80 -12.09
CA ASN A 145 6.15 -5.59 -11.35
C ASN A 145 5.81 -5.72 -9.86
N SER A 146 4.80 -6.51 -9.51
CA SER A 146 4.40 -6.75 -8.12
C SER A 146 5.21 -7.84 -7.41
N SER A 147 6.08 -8.58 -8.12
CA SER A 147 6.80 -9.72 -7.52
C SER A 147 7.90 -9.32 -6.54
N ASN A 148 8.45 -8.12 -6.67
CA ASN A 148 9.66 -7.65 -5.95
C ASN A 148 9.36 -6.55 -4.92
N ASP A 149 8.09 -6.28 -4.64
CA ASP A 149 7.66 -5.22 -3.72
C ASP A 149 7.52 -5.81 -2.29
N ASP A 150 8.52 -5.63 -1.42
CA ASP A 150 8.46 -6.08 -0.02
C ASP A 150 7.71 -5.06 0.87
N THR A 151 6.46 -4.78 0.46
CA THR A 151 5.58 -3.81 1.12
C THR A 151 4.92 -4.41 2.36
N THR A 152 4.41 -3.54 3.26
CA THR A 152 3.56 -3.95 4.39
C THR A 152 2.37 -4.79 3.93
N ALA A 153 1.76 -4.42 2.79
CA ALA A 153 0.70 -5.19 2.15
C ALA A 153 1.16 -6.60 1.75
N ALA A 154 2.36 -6.76 1.17
CA ALA A 154 2.89 -8.08 0.81
C ALA A 154 3.07 -8.99 2.02
N LYS A 155 3.58 -8.45 3.14
CA LYS A 155 3.73 -9.19 4.41
C LYS A 155 2.38 -9.62 4.98
N GLN A 156 1.37 -8.74 4.93
CA GLN A 156 0.03 -9.07 5.39
C GLN A 156 -0.64 -10.12 4.50
N ILE A 157 -0.48 -10.02 3.17
CA ILE A 157 -0.98 -11.02 2.22
C ILE A 157 -0.45 -12.40 2.59
N GLU A 158 0.86 -12.58 2.80
CA GLU A 158 1.42 -13.90 3.14
C GLU A 158 0.83 -14.50 4.43
N LYS A 159 0.58 -13.68 5.46
CA LYS A 159 -0.09 -14.13 6.69
C LYS A 159 -1.53 -14.57 6.43
N ASP A 160 -2.17 -13.98 5.43
CA ASP A 160 -3.59 -14.16 5.15
C ASP A 160 -3.91 -15.34 4.22
N LEU A 161 -2.92 -15.81 3.45
CA LEU A 161 -3.14 -16.85 2.44
C LEU A 161 -3.73 -18.15 3.02
N LEU A 162 -3.17 -18.67 4.12
CA LEU A 162 -3.59 -19.96 4.69
C LEU A 162 -4.82 -19.86 5.61
N ARG A 163 -5.19 -18.65 6.03
CA ARG A 163 -6.43 -18.40 6.79
C ARG A 163 -7.62 -18.05 5.89
N THR A 164 -7.41 -17.94 4.57
CA THR A 164 -8.45 -17.66 3.58
C THR A 164 -9.03 -18.98 3.07
N MET A 165 -10.32 -19.23 3.34
CA MET A 165 -11.03 -20.48 3.01
C MET A 165 -10.30 -21.77 3.44
N PRO A 166 -10.02 -21.95 4.75
CA PRO A 166 -9.25 -23.10 5.24
C PRO A 166 -9.94 -24.46 4.98
N THR A 167 -11.27 -24.47 4.85
CA THR A 167 -12.08 -25.66 4.58
C THR A 167 -12.16 -26.03 3.09
N ASN A 168 -11.64 -25.19 2.18
CA ASN A 168 -11.65 -25.47 0.74
C ASN A 168 -10.33 -26.12 0.30
N ALA A 169 -10.42 -27.24 -0.43
CA ALA A 169 -9.27 -28.00 -0.92
C ALA A 169 -8.25 -27.18 -1.72
N CYS A 170 -8.72 -26.15 -2.44
CA CYS A 170 -7.88 -25.32 -3.29
C CYS A 170 -7.00 -24.34 -2.50
N PHE A 171 -7.29 -24.12 -1.21
CA PHE A 171 -6.63 -23.11 -0.38
C PHE A 171 -6.16 -23.64 0.98
N SER A 172 -6.54 -24.86 1.36
CA SER A 172 -6.27 -25.45 2.69
C SER A 172 -4.80 -25.66 3.03
N THR A 173 -3.90 -25.78 2.04
CA THR A 173 -2.46 -25.99 2.26
C THR A 173 -1.62 -25.06 1.40
N LEU A 174 -0.37 -24.82 1.78
CA LEU A 174 0.55 -23.95 1.04
C LEU A 174 0.80 -24.41 -0.41
N ASN A 175 0.67 -25.72 -0.64
CA ASN A 175 0.86 -26.34 -1.95
C ASN A 175 -0.46 -26.49 -2.73
N SER A 176 -1.61 -26.13 -2.14
CA SER A 176 -2.89 -26.20 -2.83
C SER A 176 -2.89 -25.28 -4.05
N VAL A 177 -3.54 -25.72 -5.13
CA VAL A 177 -3.51 -25.08 -6.46
C VAL A 177 -3.91 -23.59 -6.46
N GLY A 178 -4.79 -23.18 -5.54
CA GLY A 178 -5.31 -21.82 -5.44
C GLY A 178 -4.37 -20.85 -4.73
N VAL A 179 -3.58 -21.28 -3.74
CA VAL A 179 -2.72 -20.40 -2.93
C VAL A 179 -1.71 -19.57 -3.76
N PRO A 180 -0.94 -20.13 -4.70
CA PRO A 180 -0.03 -19.33 -5.51
C PRO A 180 -0.76 -18.35 -6.43
N ARG A 181 -1.98 -18.67 -6.87
CA ARG A 181 -2.82 -17.79 -7.71
C ARG A 181 -3.37 -16.62 -6.90
N LEU A 182 -3.92 -16.92 -5.73
CA LEU A 182 -4.40 -15.93 -4.75
C LEU A 182 -3.30 -14.92 -4.41
N ARG A 183 -2.09 -15.39 -4.11
CA ARG A 183 -0.92 -14.53 -3.86
C ARG A 183 -0.65 -13.57 -5.02
N ARG A 184 -0.61 -14.08 -6.26
CA ARG A 184 -0.33 -13.26 -7.44
C ARG A 184 -1.39 -12.20 -7.66
N VAL A 185 -2.67 -12.56 -7.60
CA VAL A 185 -3.76 -11.61 -7.79
C VAL A 185 -3.76 -10.55 -6.69
N LEU A 186 -3.62 -10.92 -5.42
CA LEU A 186 -3.61 -9.97 -4.31
C LEU A 186 -2.41 -9.00 -4.37
N ARG A 187 -1.20 -9.51 -4.65
CA ARG A 187 -0.03 -8.65 -4.83
C ARG A 187 -0.18 -7.74 -6.06
N GLY A 188 -0.76 -8.26 -7.14
CA GLY A 188 -1.06 -7.48 -8.33
C GLY A 188 -2.04 -6.34 -8.06
N LEU A 189 -3.09 -6.59 -7.27
CA LEU A 189 -4.05 -5.57 -6.85
C LEU A 189 -3.44 -4.52 -5.93
N ALA A 190 -2.69 -4.93 -4.90
CA ALA A 190 -2.01 -4.01 -3.99
C ALA A 190 -1.00 -3.12 -4.73
N TRP A 191 -0.31 -3.67 -5.73
CA TRP A 191 0.57 -2.91 -6.60
C TRP A 191 -0.21 -1.96 -7.52
N LEU A 192 -1.36 -2.38 -8.06
CA LEU A 192 -2.17 -1.58 -8.97
C LEU A 192 -2.89 -0.41 -8.28
N TYR A 193 -3.26 -0.58 -7.01
CA TYR A 193 -3.93 0.42 -6.18
C TYR A 193 -3.17 0.69 -4.86
N PRO A 194 -2.08 1.47 -4.89
CA PRO A 194 -1.23 1.70 -3.71
C PRO A 194 -1.96 2.35 -2.53
N ASP A 195 -2.90 3.27 -2.82
CA ASP A 195 -3.71 3.95 -1.80
C ASP A 195 -4.72 3.02 -1.11
N ILE A 196 -5.06 1.91 -1.77
CA ILE A 196 -5.92 0.86 -1.19
C ILE A 196 -5.05 -0.15 -0.43
N GLY A 197 -3.92 -0.56 -1.03
CA GLY A 197 -3.02 -1.56 -0.48
C GLY A 197 -3.70 -2.92 -0.36
N TYR A 198 -3.73 -3.48 0.86
CA TYR A 198 -4.40 -4.73 1.17
C TYR A 198 -5.18 -4.61 2.48
N CYS A 199 -6.50 -4.84 2.42
CA CYS A 199 -7.34 -4.98 3.61
C CYS A 199 -7.76 -6.45 3.82
N GLN A 200 -7.89 -6.83 5.09
CA GLN A 200 -8.39 -8.14 5.48
C GLN A 200 -9.86 -8.28 5.08
N GLY A 201 -10.11 -9.05 4.02
CA GLY A 201 -11.43 -9.21 3.40
C GLY A 201 -11.31 -9.42 1.89
N THR A 202 -10.38 -8.69 1.24
CA THR A 202 -10.09 -8.83 -0.19
C THR A 202 -9.65 -10.24 -0.56
N GLY A 203 -8.89 -10.89 0.32
CA GLY A 203 -8.47 -12.30 0.16
C GLY A 203 -9.65 -13.24 -0.06
N MET A 204 -10.72 -13.10 0.74
CA MET A 204 -11.92 -13.94 0.63
C MET A 204 -12.59 -13.78 -0.74
N VAL A 205 -12.85 -12.53 -1.16
CA VAL A 205 -13.49 -12.24 -2.46
C VAL A 205 -12.68 -12.82 -3.62
N VAL A 206 -11.36 -12.59 -3.63
CA VAL A 206 -10.46 -13.12 -4.67
C VAL A 206 -10.45 -14.63 -4.69
N SER A 207 -10.36 -15.26 -3.52
CA SER A 207 -10.33 -16.73 -3.43
C SER A 207 -11.63 -17.37 -3.95
N CYS A 208 -12.80 -16.78 -3.65
CA CYS A 208 -14.09 -17.26 -4.15
C CYS A 208 -14.23 -17.04 -5.66
N LEU A 209 -13.78 -15.89 -6.19
CA LEU A 209 -13.77 -15.65 -7.64
C LEU A 209 -12.87 -16.64 -8.38
N LEU A 210 -11.69 -16.97 -7.82
CA LEU A 210 -10.76 -17.93 -8.42
C LEU A 210 -11.40 -19.31 -8.60
N LEU A 211 -12.35 -19.72 -7.75
CA LEU A 211 -13.06 -20.99 -7.92
C LEU A 211 -13.80 -21.07 -9.28
N PHE A 212 -14.21 -19.94 -9.84
CA PHE A 212 -15.08 -19.87 -11.03
C PHE A 212 -14.48 -19.16 -12.22
N LEU A 213 -13.45 -18.33 -12.01
CA LEU A 213 -12.80 -17.53 -13.05
C LEU A 213 -11.33 -17.92 -13.19
N GLU A 214 -10.82 -17.78 -14.42
CA GLU A 214 -9.38 -17.83 -14.63
C GLU A 214 -8.68 -16.71 -13.86
N GLU A 215 -7.42 -16.94 -13.51
CA GLU A 215 -6.64 -16.07 -12.63
C GLU A 215 -6.55 -14.61 -13.11
N GLU A 216 -6.32 -14.41 -14.41
CA GLU A 216 -6.31 -13.08 -15.01
C GLU A 216 -7.70 -12.43 -14.96
N ASP A 217 -8.75 -13.19 -15.28
CA ASP A 217 -10.13 -12.69 -15.28
C ASP A 217 -10.56 -12.30 -13.87
N THR A 218 -10.09 -13.02 -12.84
CA THR A 218 -10.28 -12.66 -11.44
C THR A 218 -9.67 -11.29 -11.12
N LEU A 219 -8.45 -11.01 -11.58
CA LEU A 219 -7.82 -9.70 -11.37
C LEU A 219 -8.65 -8.57 -12.00
N TRP A 220 -9.15 -8.78 -13.22
CA TRP A 220 -9.98 -7.79 -13.91
C TRP A 220 -11.38 -7.64 -13.30
N MET A 221 -11.95 -8.72 -12.78
CA MET A 221 -13.20 -8.68 -12.02
C MET A 221 -13.03 -7.84 -10.75
N MET A 222 -11.92 -8.01 -10.03
CA MET A 222 -11.60 -7.18 -8.88
C MET A 222 -11.39 -5.70 -9.25
N CYS A 223 -10.80 -5.41 -10.41
CA CYS A 223 -10.72 -4.03 -10.89
C CYS A 223 -12.11 -3.43 -11.14
N ALA A 224 -13.06 -4.19 -11.72
CA ALA A 224 -14.44 -3.74 -11.86
C ALA A 224 -15.14 -3.53 -10.51
N LEU A 225 -14.91 -4.43 -9.54
CA LEU A 225 -15.44 -4.27 -8.18
C LEU A 225 -14.93 -3.00 -7.50
N ILE A 226 -13.62 -2.73 -7.59
CA ILE A 226 -12.96 -1.60 -6.93
C ILE A 226 -13.30 -0.26 -7.61
N GLU A 227 -13.34 -0.23 -8.94
CA GLU A 227 -13.49 1.03 -9.70
C GLU A 227 -14.95 1.41 -9.96
N ASP A 228 -15.83 0.42 -10.19
CA ASP A 228 -17.16 0.69 -10.77
C ASP A 228 -18.34 0.19 -9.91
N LEU A 229 -18.22 -0.97 -9.24
CA LEU A 229 -19.37 -1.59 -8.58
C LEU A 229 -19.55 -1.18 -7.12
N LEU A 230 -18.43 -1.02 -6.40
CA LEU A 230 -18.40 -0.62 -5.00
C LEU A 230 -17.96 0.85 -4.85
N PRO A 231 -18.43 1.55 -3.80
CA PRO A 231 -17.94 2.89 -3.50
C PRO A 231 -16.41 2.95 -3.29
N PRO A 232 -15.78 4.10 -3.55
CA PRO A 232 -14.37 4.32 -3.25
C PRO A 232 -14.04 3.99 -1.79
N SER A 233 -12.78 3.62 -1.54
CA SER A 233 -12.25 3.36 -0.19
C SER A 233 -12.90 2.16 0.53
N TYR A 234 -13.68 1.32 -0.16
CA TYR A 234 -14.27 0.09 0.40
C TYR A 234 -13.21 -0.89 0.94
N PHE A 235 -12.14 -1.09 0.16
CA PHE A 235 -11.03 -1.98 0.52
C PHE A 235 -9.79 -1.23 1.04
N SER A 236 -9.90 0.08 1.31
CA SER A 236 -8.78 0.87 1.83
C SER A 236 -8.51 0.57 3.30
N SER A 237 -7.35 0.99 3.82
CA SER A 237 -7.03 0.88 5.25
C SER A 237 -8.04 1.62 6.15
N THR A 238 -8.62 2.72 5.67
CA THR A 238 -9.61 3.50 6.41
C THR A 238 -11.00 2.88 6.41
N LEU A 239 -11.30 1.98 5.46
CA LEU A 239 -12.63 1.37 5.25
C LEU A 239 -13.77 2.39 5.13
N LEU A 240 -13.49 3.64 4.76
CA LEU A 240 -14.45 4.75 4.80
C LEU A 240 -15.70 4.47 3.95
N GLY A 241 -15.54 3.79 2.81
CA GLY A 241 -16.65 3.38 1.95
C GLY A 241 -17.62 2.41 2.64
N VAL A 242 -17.08 1.36 3.29
CA VAL A 242 -17.90 0.38 4.02
C VAL A 242 -18.56 1.02 5.23
N GLN A 243 -17.83 1.83 6.01
CA GLN A 243 -18.37 2.53 7.17
C GLN A 243 -19.53 3.45 6.80
N THR A 244 -19.42 4.16 5.67
CA THR A 244 -20.50 4.98 5.11
C THR A 244 -21.72 4.11 4.82
N ASP A 245 -21.52 2.98 4.13
CA ASP A 245 -22.60 2.05 3.79
C ASP A 245 -23.24 1.41 5.04
N GLN A 246 -22.49 1.19 6.14
CA GLN A 246 -23.09 0.75 7.40
C GLN A 246 -24.05 1.81 7.99
N ARG A 247 -23.71 3.10 7.94
CA ARG A 247 -24.61 4.18 8.38
C ARG A 247 -25.84 4.30 7.48
N VAL A 248 -25.68 4.11 6.17
CA VAL A 248 -26.79 4.08 5.21
C VAL A 248 -27.71 2.89 5.50
N LEU A 249 -27.15 1.70 5.74
CA LEU A 249 -27.92 0.51 6.11
C LEU A 249 -28.74 0.75 7.37
N ARG A 250 -28.15 1.39 8.39
CA ARG A 250 -28.86 1.77 9.62
C ARG A 250 -30.10 2.62 9.35
N GLN A 251 -30.01 3.60 8.44
CA GLN A 251 -31.16 4.42 8.03
C GLN A 251 -32.20 3.60 7.26
N LEU A 252 -31.77 2.71 6.38
CA LEU A 252 -32.69 1.84 5.64
C LEU A 252 -33.42 0.86 6.58
N ILE A 253 -32.78 0.37 7.65
CA ILE A 253 -33.44 -0.46 8.65
C ILE A 253 -34.54 0.31 9.38
N ILE A 254 -34.33 1.59 9.72
CA ILE A 254 -35.38 2.45 10.30
C ILE A 254 -36.59 2.54 9.35
N GLN A 255 -36.34 2.66 8.04
CA GLN A 255 -37.38 2.83 7.05
C GLN A 255 -38.13 1.52 6.72
N TYR A 256 -37.40 0.42 6.53
CA TYR A 256 -37.94 -0.83 6.00
C TYR A 256 -38.24 -1.88 7.09
N LEU A 257 -37.55 -1.83 8.23
CA LEU A 257 -37.66 -2.79 9.33
C LEU A 257 -37.77 -2.08 10.71
N PRO A 258 -38.79 -1.22 10.93
CA PRO A 258 -38.89 -0.38 12.12
C PRO A 258 -39.17 -1.14 13.44
N ARG A 259 -39.59 -2.42 13.36
CA ARG A 259 -39.71 -3.29 14.55
C ARG A 259 -38.33 -3.77 14.98
N LEU A 260 -37.53 -4.25 14.01
CA LEU A 260 -36.15 -4.65 14.26
C LEU A 260 -35.31 -3.47 14.74
N ASP A 261 -35.48 -2.27 14.17
CA ASP A 261 -34.82 -1.05 14.65
C ASP A 261 -35.03 -0.81 16.15
N ARG A 262 -36.29 -0.88 16.61
CA ARG A 262 -36.65 -0.72 18.02
C ARG A 262 -36.00 -1.77 18.90
N LEU A 263 -36.05 -3.03 18.48
CA LEU A 263 -35.40 -4.14 19.19
C LEU A 263 -33.89 -3.90 19.34
N LEU A 264 -33.20 -3.50 18.27
CA LEU A 264 -31.76 -3.21 18.31
C LEU A 264 -31.44 -2.05 19.25
N GLN A 265 -32.27 -1.00 19.29
CA GLN A 265 -32.10 0.13 20.22
C GLN A 265 -32.38 -0.26 21.68
N GLU A 266 -33.45 -1.03 21.94
CA GLU A 266 -33.82 -1.49 23.29
C GLU A 266 -32.75 -2.38 23.91
N HIS A 267 -32.06 -3.18 23.09
CA HIS A 267 -31.00 -4.09 23.51
C HIS A 267 -29.57 -3.53 23.35
N ASP A 268 -29.43 -2.28 22.90
CA ASP A 268 -28.15 -1.60 22.62
C ASP A 268 -27.21 -2.41 21.70
N ILE A 269 -27.78 -2.98 20.62
CA ILE A 269 -27.05 -3.82 19.66
C ILE A 269 -26.58 -2.98 18.48
N GLU A 270 -25.26 -2.80 18.39
CA GLU A 270 -24.60 -2.16 17.26
C GLU A 270 -24.45 -3.15 16.08
N LEU A 271 -25.41 -3.14 15.17
CA LEU A 271 -25.46 -4.07 14.03
C LEU A 271 -24.21 -4.02 13.13
N SER A 272 -23.54 -2.88 13.05
CA SER A 272 -22.33 -2.72 12.23
C SER A 272 -21.19 -3.65 12.65
N LEU A 273 -21.16 -4.12 13.90
CA LEU A 273 -20.20 -5.14 14.36
C LEU A 273 -20.33 -6.48 13.62
N ILE A 274 -21.52 -6.76 13.07
CA ILE A 274 -21.83 -7.98 12.33
C ILE A 274 -21.80 -7.69 10.82
N THR A 275 -22.56 -6.68 10.38
CA THR A 275 -22.82 -6.43 8.95
C THR A 275 -21.66 -5.78 8.21
N LEU A 276 -20.68 -5.20 8.92
CA LEU A 276 -19.47 -4.65 8.28
C LEU A 276 -18.73 -5.73 7.49
N HIS A 277 -18.56 -6.92 8.09
CA HIS A 277 -17.85 -8.00 7.41
C HIS A 277 -18.65 -8.55 6.21
N TRP A 278 -19.98 -8.56 6.28
CA TRP A 278 -20.84 -8.98 5.17
C TRP A 278 -20.64 -8.10 3.94
N PHE A 279 -20.58 -6.79 4.14
CA PHE A 279 -20.36 -5.83 3.05
C PHE A 279 -18.92 -5.88 2.54
N LEU A 280 -17.95 -5.92 3.45
CA LEU A 280 -16.52 -5.94 3.11
C LEU A 280 -16.15 -7.14 2.23
N THR A 281 -16.75 -8.31 2.47
CA THR A 281 -16.51 -9.51 1.64
C THR A 281 -17.57 -9.73 0.56
N SER A 282 -18.51 -8.80 0.38
CA SER A 282 -19.65 -8.97 -0.54
C SER A 282 -20.34 -10.33 -0.34
N PHE A 283 -20.56 -10.68 0.93
CA PHE A 283 -21.10 -11.94 1.48
C PHE A 283 -20.24 -13.20 1.33
N ALA A 284 -19.09 -13.13 0.68
CA ALA A 284 -18.28 -14.31 0.35
C ALA A 284 -17.82 -15.15 1.56
N SER A 285 -17.75 -14.54 2.74
CA SER A 285 -17.35 -15.23 3.98
C SER A 285 -18.49 -15.77 4.82
N VAL A 286 -19.75 -15.45 4.52
CA VAL A 286 -20.87 -15.66 5.48
C VAL A 286 -22.03 -16.48 4.94
N VAL A 287 -22.34 -16.42 3.64
CA VAL A 287 -23.44 -17.22 3.05
C VAL A 287 -22.91 -18.49 2.39
N ASP A 288 -23.79 -19.48 2.23
CA ASP A 288 -23.51 -20.65 1.38
C ASP A 288 -23.16 -20.22 -0.05
N ILE A 289 -22.26 -20.96 -0.70
CA ILE A 289 -21.75 -20.59 -2.02
C ILE A 289 -22.85 -20.58 -3.09
N ARG A 290 -23.89 -21.40 -2.98
CA ARG A 290 -25.03 -21.40 -3.93
C ARG A 290 -25.79 -20.09 -3.84
N VAL A 291 -25.98 -19.57 -2.62
CA VAL A 291 -26.60 -18.26 -2.39
C VAL A 291 -25.67 -17.13 -2.83
N LEU A 292 -24.36 -17.24 -2.53
CA LEU A 292 -23.36 -16.28 -2.97
C LEU A 292 -23.39 -16.08 -4.49
N LEU A 293 -23.42 -17.18 -5.25
CA LEU A 293 -23.48 -17.13 -6.72
C LEU A 293 -24.70 -16.35 -7.22
N ARG A 294 -25.84 -16.47 -6.54
CA ARG A 294 -27.08 -15.73 -6.87
C ARG A 294 -26.98 -14.25 -6.52
N ILE A 295 -26.38 -13.92 -5.37
CA ILE A 295 -26.11 -12.55 -4.98
C ILE A 295 -25.14 -11.90 -5.98
N TRP A 296 -24.10 -12.61 -6.39
CA TRP A 296 -23.08 -12.12 -7.31
C TRP A 296 -23.59 -11.94 -8.75
N ASP A 297 -24.48 -12.82 -9.22
CA ASP A 297 -25.19 -12.63 -10.49
C ASP A 297 -25.83 -11.22 -10.54
N LEU A 298 -26.47 -10.79 -9.44
CA LEU A 298 -27.08 -9.47 -9.33
C LEU A 298 -26.07 -8.36 -9.00
N LEU A 299 -25.11 -8.56 -8.11
CA LEU A 299 -24.10 -7.56 -7.75
C LEU A 299 -23.33 -7.10 -8.98
N PHE A 300 -22.92 -8.03 -9.85
CA PHE A 300 -22.20 -7.71 -11.08
C PHE A 300 -23.08 -7.04 -12.13
N TYR A 301 -24.41 -7.14 -12.02
CA TYR A 301 -25.35 -6.51 -12.95
C TYR A 301 -25.92 -5.18 -12.45
N GLU A 302 -26.41 -5.11 -11.21
CA GLU A 302 -27.06 -3.93 -10.61
C GLU A 302 -26.10 -3.07 -9.77
N GLY A 303 -24.97 -3.62 -9.30
CA GLY A 303 -23.99 -2.91 -8.47
C GLY A 303 -24.26 -3.01 -6.97
N SER A 304 -23.60 -2.15 -6.19
CA SER A 304 -23.61 -2.20 -4.71
C SER A 304 -24.98 -2.07 -4.03
N ILE A 305 -26.02 -1.61 -4.72
CA ILE A 305 -27.39 -1.58 -4.18
C ILE A 305 -27.89 -2.96 -3.73
N VAL A 306 -27.42 -4.01 -4.39
CA VAL A 306 -27.76 -5.40 -4.07
C VAL A 306 -27.34 -5.77 -2.65
N LEU A 307 -26.22 -5.20 -2.15
CA LEU A 307 -25.76 -5.47 -0.78
C LEU A 307 -26.82 -5.08 0.25
N PHE A 308 -27.44 -3.90 0.06
CA PHE A 308 -28.50 -3.40 0.94
C PHE A 308 -29.79 -4.22 0.80
N GLN A 309 -30.22 -4.49 -0.44
CA GLN A 309 -31.45 -5.23 -0.68
C GLN A 309 -31.38 -6.64 -0.08
N VAL A 310 -30.26 -7.33 -0.29
CA VAL A 310 -30.02 -8.67 0.26
C VAL A 310 -29.98 -8.63 1.79
N THR A 311 -29.24 -7.70 2.40
CA THR A 311 -29.21 -7.59 3.86
C THR A 311 -30.59 -7.32 4.45
N LEU A 312 -31.37 -6.40 3.86
CA LEU A 312 -32.74 -6.13 4.32
C LEU A 312 -33.66 -7.35 4.15
N GLY A 313 -33.57 -8.06 3.02
CA GLY A 313 -34.34 -9.29 2.78
C GLY A 313 -33.99 -10.40 3.78
N MET A 314 -32.70 -10.62 4.02
CA MET A 314 -32.18 -11.55 5.01
C MET A 314 -32.69 -11.24 6.43
N LEU A 315 -32.59 -9.98 6.86
CA LEU A 315 -33.10 -9.53 8.17
C LEU A 315 -34.62 -9.68 8.26
N LYS A 316 -35.35 -9.43 7.16
CA LYS A 316 -36.81 -9.56 7.11
C LYS A 316 -37.27 -11.00 7.28
N ILE A 317 -36.58 -11.96 6.66
CA ILE A 317 -36.89 -13.40 6.79
C ILE A 317 -36.82 -13.85 8.26
N LYS A 318 -35.84 -13.33 9.01
CA LYS A 318 -35.63 -13.67 10.43
C LYS A 318 -36.29 -12.68 11.41
N GLU A 319 -37.03 -11.69 10.94
CA GLU A 319 -37.55 -10.60 11.80
C GLU A 319 -38.41 -11.13 12.96
N GLU A 320 -39.30 -12.09 12.71
CA GLU A 320 -40.16 -12.63 13.79
C GLU A 320 -39.36 -13.41 14.82
N GLU A 321 -38.33 -14.17 14.41
CA GLU A 321 -37.45 -14.90 15.32
C GLU A 321 -36.63 -13.93 16.19
N LEU A 322 -36.06 -12.89 15.56
CA LEU A 322 -35.32 -11.84 16.24
C LEU A 322 -36.18 -11.11 17.25
N VAL A 323 -37.40 -10.71 16.88
CA VAL A 323 -38.33 -10.00 17.78
C VAL A 323 -38.84 -10.90 18.91
N SER A 324 -38.89 -12.21 18.71
CA SER A 324 -39.27 -13.18 19.75
C SER A 324 -38.13 -13.56 20.70
N SER A 325 -36.90 -13.11 20.44
CA SER A 325 -35.73 -13.49 21.23
C SER A 325 -35.77 -12.89 22.64
N GLU A 326 -35.38 -13.67 23.64
CA GLU A 326 -35.54 -13.31 25.07
C GLU A 326 -34.48 -12.32 25.58
N ASN A 327 -33.30 -12.26 24.95
CA ASN A 327 -32.18 -11.46 25.44
C ASN A 327 -31.23 -11.03 24.31
N SER A 328 -30.36 -10.05 24.61
CA SER A 328 -29.43 -9.47 23.63
C SER A 328 -28.45 -10.50 23.04
N ALA A 329 -28.02 -11.50 23.82
CA ALA A 329 -27.09 -12.53 23.34
C ALA A 329 -27.74 -13.46 22.31
N SER A 330 -29.00 -13.85 22.54
CA SER A 330 -29.79 -14.61 21.57
C SER A 330 -29.95 -13.83 20.27
N ILE A 331 -30.30 -12.54 20.34
CA ILE A 331 -30.43 -11.67 19.16
C ILE A 331 -29.10 -11.61 18.39
N PHE A 332 -27.99 -11.37 19.09
CA PHE A 332 -26.66 -11.28 18.49
C PHE A 332 -26.25 -12.59 17.81
N ASN A 333 -26.49 -13.73 18.45
CA ASN A 333 -26.19 -15.06 17.89
C ASN A 333 -27.05 -15.34 16.67
N THR A 334 -28.36 -15.11 16.74
CA THR A 334 -29.27 -15.28 15.60
C THR A 334 -28.85 -14.38 14.43
N LEU A 335 -28.48 -13.11 14.67
CA LEU A 335 -27.97 -12.22 13.62
C LEU A 335 -26.65 -12.70 13.03
N SER A 336 -25.74 -13.23 13.85
CA SER A 336 -24.44 -13.72 13.41
C SER A 336 -24.55 -14.99 12.56
N ASP A 337 -25.44 -15.91 12.97
CA ASP A 337 -25.67 -17.18 12.27
C ASP A 337 -26.60 -17.03 11.06
N LEU A 338 -27.36 -15.92 11.00
CA LEU A 338 -28.39 -15.66 9.99
C LEU A 338 -27.94 -16.03 8.56
N PRO A 339 -26.79 -15.55 8.05
CA PRO A 339 -26.42 -15.79 6.65
C PRO A 339 -26.20 -17.28 6.34
N SER A 340 -25.75 -18.06 7.33
CA SER A 340 -25.47 -19.49 7.18
C SER A 340 -26.75 -20.36 7.17
N GLN A 341 -27.86 -19.84 7.72
CA GLN A 341 -29.15 -20.54 7.77
C GLN A 341 -29.98 -20.36 6.50
N LEU A 342 -29.53 -19.51 5.56
CA LEU A 342 -30.24 -19.21 4.34
C LEU A 342 -29.61 -19.97 3.18
N GLU A 343 -30.20 -21.10 2.82
CA GLU A 343 -29.70 -21.99 1.76
C GLU A 343 -30.36 -21.73 0.39
N ASP A 344 -31.58 -21.16 0.37
CA ASP A 344 -32.32 -20.88 -0.86
C ASP A 344 -32.16 -19.43 -1.32
N GLY A 345 -31.27 -19.22 -2.29
CA GLY A 345 -31.03 -17.90 -2.88
C GLY A 345 -32.26 -17.30 -3.57
N ALA A 346 -33.21 -18.09 -4.08
CA ALA A 346 -34.42 -17.56 -4.70
C ALA A 346 -35.37 -16.96 -3.65
N VAL A 347 -35.46 -17.56 -2.47
CA VAL A 347 -36.23 -17.02 -1.33
C VAL A 347 -35.62 -15.71 -0.85
N VAL A 348 -34.29 -15.69 -0.62
CA VAL A 348 -33.58 -14.48 -0.16
C VAL A 348 -33.75 -13.32 -1.14
N LEU A 349 -33.52 -13.57 -2.43
CA LEU A 349 -33.65 -12.53 -3.46
C LEU A 349 -35.10 -12.12 -3.70
N GLY A 350 -36.04 -13.05 -3.60
CA GLY A 350 -37.47 -12.75 -3.67
C GLY A 350 -37.90 -11.78 -2.57
N GLU A 351 -37.45 -12.01 -1.34
CA GLU A 351 -37.73 -11.12 -0.22
C GLU A 351 -37.04 -9.76 -0.38
N ALA A 352 -35.77 -9.76 -0.80
CA ALA A 352 -35.00 -8.55 -1.05
C ALA A 352 -35.68 -7.62 -2.07
N VAL A 353 -36.16 -8.19 -3.19
CA VAL A 353 -36.90 -7.44 -4.23
C VAL A 353 -38.27 -6.99 -3.72
N ARG A 354 -38.98 -7.83 -2.95
CA ARG A 354 -40.29 -7.48 -2.38
C ARG A 354 -40.20 -6.30 -1.42
N LEU A 355 -39.20 -6.30 -0.54
CA LEU A 355 -39.04 -5.30 0.51
C LEU A 355 -38.40 -4.01 -0.03
N ALA A 356 -37.30 -4.13 -0.77
CA ALA A 356 -36.42 -3.03 -1.13
C ALA A 356 -36.23 -2.88 -2.66
N GLY A 357 -37.12 -3.45 -3.48
CA GLY A 357 -37.05 -3.35 -4.95
C GLY A 357 -37.32 -1.95 -5.51
N SER A 358 -37.89 -1.05 -4.72
CA SER A 358 -38.07 0.37 -5.06
C SER A 358 -36.88 1.25 -4.65
N LEU A 359 -35.89 0.70 -3.93
CA LEU A 359 -34.67 1.42 -3.60
C LEU A 359 -33.96 1.78 -4.90
N SER A 360 -33.61 3.06 -5.05
CA SER A 360 -32.93 3.57 -6.24
C SER A 360 -31.47 3.89 -5.93
N GLN A 361 -30.61 3.81 -6.95
CA GLN A 361 -29.21 4.19 -6.83
C GLN A 361 -29.05 5.67 -6.42
N ASP A 362 -29.89 6.56 -6.96
CA ASP A 362 -29.87 7.99 -6.63
C ASP A 362 -30.17 8.25 -5.15
N THR A 363 -31.15 7.55 -4.58
CA THR A 363 -31.46 7.63 -3.14
C THR A 363 -30.28 7.15 -2.31
N LEU A 364 -29.65 6.05 -2.72
CA LEU A 364 -28.53 5.46 -2.01
C LEU A 364 -27.31 6.38 -2.02
N ASP A 365 -26.99 6.94 -3.18
CA ASP A 365 -25.86 7.86 -3.32
C ASP A 365 -26.10 9.16 -2.55
N ALA A 366 -27.32 9.70 -2.52
CA ALA A 366 -27.65 10.84 -1.67
C ALA A 366 -27.40 10.56 -0.18
N GLN A 367 -27.78 9.37 0.31
CA GLN A 367 -27.50 8.96 1.70
C GLN A 367 -26.00 8.76 1.94
N ARG A 368 -25.27 8.16 0.99
CA ARG A 368 -23.81 8.01 1.08
C ARG A 368 -23.10 9.35 1.21
N HIS A 369 -23.41 10.31 0.34
CA HIS A 369 -22.81 11.65 0.41
C HIS A 369 -23.09 12.32 1.76
N LYS A 370 -24.33 12.20 2.26
CA LYS A 370 -24.71 12.73 3.57
C LYS A 370 -23.93 12.07 4.71
N HIS A 371 -23.86 10.74 4.76
CA HIS A 371 -23.21 10.01 5.85
C HIS A 371 -21.69 10.08 5.82
N LEU A 372 -21.10 10.12 4.63
CA LEU A 372 -19.68 10.38 4.44
C LEU A 372 -19.30 11.75 5.02
N ALA A 373 -20.08 12.79 4.73
CA ALA A 373 -19.84 14.12 5.28
C ALA A 373 -19.90 14.14 6.83
N TYR A 374 -20.80 13.37 7.45
CA TYR A 374 -20.83 13.25 8.91
C TYR A 374 -19.61 12.53 9.47
N ILE A 375 -19.19 11.41 8.88
CA ILE A 375 -18.00 10.68 9.34
C ILE A 375 -16.76 11.59 9.26
N LEU A 376 -16.61 12.30 8.14
CA LEU A 376 -15.51 13.24 7.96
C LEU A 376 -15.58 14.40 8.97
N ALA A 377 -16.77 14.94 9.24
CA ALA A 377 -16.95 15.99 10.23
C ALA A 377 -16.62 15.50 11.66
N GLU A 378 -17.02 14.28 12.04
CA GLU A 378 -16.69 13.69 13.35
C GLU A 378 -15.18 13.46 13.49
N GLN A 379 -14.53 12.93 12.46
CA GLN A 379 -13.07 12.79 12.43
C GLN A 379 -12.35 14.15 12.50
N THR A 380 -12.94 15.19 11.92
CA THR A 380 -12.42 16.58 11.97
C THR A 380 -12.70 17.25 13.33
N GLN A 381 -13.77 16.89 14.05
CA GLN A 381 -14.04 17.42 15.39
C GLN A 381 -13.13 16.79 16.46
N LEU A 382 -12.71 15.54 16.27
CA LEU A 382 -11.67 14.90 17.08
C LEU A 382 -10.27 15.47 16.78
N ASN A 383 -10.06 15.99 15.56
CA ASN A 383 -8.81 16.59 15.09
C ASN A 383 -9.00 18.10 14.85
N SER A 384 -9.02 18.90 15.93
CA SER A 384 -9.23 20.35 15.82
C SER A 384 -8.16 21.04 14.96
N ASN A 385 -8.59 21.52 13.78
CA ASN A 385 -7.95 22.47 12.83
C ASN A 385 -7.54 21.87 11.47
N SER A 386 -8.49 21.62 10.56
CA SER A 386 -8.19 21.46 9.12
C SER A 386 -9.44 21.55 8.22
N SER A 387 -10.09 22.70 8.19
CA SER A 387 -11.24 22.95 7.31
C SER A 387 -10.77 23.42 5.92
N HIS A 388 -10.70 22.52 4.93
CA HIS A 388 -11.29 22.68 3.58
C HIS A 388 -10.73 21.78 2.45
N THR A 389 -9.62 21.04 2.64
CA THR A 389 -8.95 20.33 1.51
C THR A 389 -9.26 18.83 1.38
N LEU A 390 -9.83 18.19 2.42
CA LEU A 390 -10.04 16.73 2.48
C LEU A 390 -11.14 16.20 1.53
N ASN A 391 -12.12 17.03 1.16
CA ASN A 391 -13.31 16.57 0.42
C ASN A 391 -13.06 16.14 -1.03
N THR A 392 -11.92 16.50 -1.62
CA THR A 392 -11.66 16.26 -3.06
C THR A 392 -10.83 14.99 -3.33
N SER A 393 -10.04 14.52 -2.35
CA SER A 393 -9.09 13.40 -2.53
C SER A 393 -9.67 12.02 -2.16
N LEU A 394 -10.66 11.96 -1.26
CA LEU A 394 -11.19 10.67 -0.74
C LEU A 394 -12.18 9.98 -1.68
N ASN A 395 -12.66 10.68 -2.71
CA ASN A 395 -13.67 10.19 -3.66
C ASN A 395 -13.09 9.56 -4.93
N LYS A 396 -11.76 9.44 -5.05
CA LYS A 396 -11.13 8.93 -6.28
C LYS A 396 -10.20 7.77 -5.96
N VAL A 397 -10.47 6.63 -6.58
CA VAL A 397 -9.53 5.51 -6.62
C VAL A 397 -8.39 5.88 -7.57
N VAL A 398 -7.17 5.95 -7.06
CA VAL A 398 -5.97 6.17 -7.90
C VAL A 398 -5.41 4.83 -8.34
N ARG A 399 -5.57 4.53 -9.62
CA ARG A 399 -4.98 3.36 -10.27
C ARG A 399 -3.59 3.72 -10.83
N ARG A 400 -2.58 2.86 -10.59
CA ARG A 400 -1.28 3.00 -11.28
C ARG A 400 -1.48 2.91 -12.80
N GLN A 401 -1.19 4.00 -13.49
CA GLN A 401 -1.09 4.01 -14.94
C GLN A 401 0.32 3.53 -15.34
N SER A 402 0.39 2.50 -16.19
CA SER A 402 1.68 2.11 -16.78
C SER A 402 2.10 3.15 -17.80
N LEU A 403 3.23 3.80 -17.54
CA LEU A 403 4.01 4.49 -18.55
C LEU A 403 4.46 3.49 -19.60
N ARG A 404 3.71 3.38 -20.70
CA ARG A 404 4.17 2.64 -21.87
C ARG A 404 5.52 3.23 -22.31
N ARG A 405 6.60 2.53 -21.99
CA ARG A 405 7.83 2.56 -22.80
C ARG A 405 7.43 2.01 -24.17
N LYS A 406 7.00 2.87 -25.11
CA LYS A 406 7.03 2.50 -26.53
C LYS A 406 8.46 2.02 -26.81
N SER A 407 8.60 0.77 -27.19
CA SER A 407 9.88 0.21 -27.63
C SER A 407 10.38 1.06 -28.79
N THR A 408 11.62 1.55 -28.69
CA THR A 408 12.33 2.32 -29.72
C THR A 408 12.48 1.58 -31.05
N LEU A 409 12.12 0.30 -31.11
CA LEU A 409 12.04 -0.47 -32.37
C LEU A 409 10.82 -0.11 -33.22
N SER A 410 9.71 0.35 -32.62
CA SER A 410 8.55 0.86 -33.38
C SER A 410 8.81 2.23 -33.97
N SER A 411 9.61 3.09 -33.30
CA SER A 411 9.95 4.43 -33.79
C SER A 411 11.03 4.44 -34.88
N LEU A 412 11.75 3.33 -35.05
CA LEU A 412 12.73 3.15 -36.13
C LEU A 412 12.08 2.63 -37.43
N LEU A 413 10.89 2.04 -37.35
CA LEU A 413 10.19 1.45 -38.50
C LEU A 413 9.08 2.35 -39.07
N PHE A 414 8.49 3.22 -38.25
CA PHE A 414 7.49 4.19 -38.67
C PHE A 414 7.86 5.54 -38.04
N GLY A 415 8.29 6.49 -38.89
CA GLY A 415 8.59 7.84 -38.44
C GLY A 415 7.32 8.51 -37.91
N GLU A 416 7.23 8.68 -36.59
CA GLU A 416 6.27 9.59 -35.95
C GLU A 416 6.90 10.99 -35.90
N ASP A 417 6.07 12.02 -36.17
CA ASP A 417 6.42 13.45 -36.16
C ASP A 417 7.16 13.85 -34.88
N GLU A 418 8.36 14.44 -35.02
CA GLU A 418 9.18 14.91 -33.88
C GLU A 418 8.41 15.84 -32.93
N ALA A 419 7.43 16.57 -33.46
CA ALA A 419 6.58 17.50 -32.71
C ALA A 419 5.64 16.79 -31.72
N GLU A 420 5.05 15.65 -32.09
CA GLU A 420 4.18 14.87 -31.19
C GLU A 420 5.01 14.18 -30.10
N ALA A 421 6.19 13.69 -30.45
CA ALA A 421 7.14 13.12 -29.49
C ALA A 421 7.64 14.19 -28.49
N LEU A 422 7.86 15.44 -28.93
CA LEU A 422 8.23 16.55 -28.05
C LEU A 422 7.07 16.94 -27.13
N LYS A 423 5.85 17.01 -27.67
CA LYS A 423 4.63 17.32 -26.90
C LYS A 423 4.37 16.27 -25.82
N ALA A 424 4.48 14.99 -26.15
CA ALA A 424 4.34 13.89 -25.19
C ALA A 424 5.40 13.95 -24.07
N LYS A 425 6.65 14.34 -24.40
CA LYS A 425 7.72 14.54 -23.40
C LYS A 425 7.41 15.72 -22.46
N ASN A 426 6.93 16.84 -22.98
CA ASN A 426 6.59 18.02 -22.18
C ASN A 426 5.37 17.77 -21.26
N ILE A 427 4.37 17.04 -21.76
CA ILE A 427 3.22 16.59 -20.95
C ILE A 427 3.74 15.72 -19.79
N LYS A 428 4.63 14.77 -20.09
CA LYS A 428 5.20 13.89 -19.06
C LYS A 428 6.01 14.63 -18.01
N GLN A 429 6.78 15.63 -18.41
CA GLN A 429 7.51 16.48 -17.46
C GLN A 429 6.55 17.20 -16.51
N THR A 430 5.45 17.74 -17.03
CA THR A 430 4.44 18.42 -16.22
C THR A 430 3.81 17.47 -15.18
N GLU A 431 3.47 16.25 -15.58
CA GLU A 431 2.94 15.22 -14.68
C GLU A 431 3.94 14.84 -13.58
N LEU A 432 5.22 14.69 -13.91
CA LEU A 432 6.25 14.30 -12.94
C LEU A 432 6.46 15.39 -11.89
N VAL A 433 6.45 16.66 -12.30
CA VAL A 433 6.55 17.79 -11.36
C VAL A 433 5.29 17.91 -10.50
N ALA A 434 4.10 17.68 -11.08
CA ALA A 434 2.85 17.67 -10.33
C ALA A 434 2.83 16.58 -9.25
N ALA A 435 3.24 15.36 -9.59
CA ALA A 435 3.36 14.25 -8.63
C ALA A 435 4.38 14.54 -7.52
N LEU A 436 5.52 15.16 -7.86
CA LEU A 436 6.50 15.58 -6.86
C LEU A 436 5.92 16.64 -5.92
N ARG A 437 5.25 17.66 -6.46
CA ARG A 437 4.62 18.72 -5.66
C ARG A 437 3.57 18.16 -4.70
N GLU A 438 2.74 17.24 -5.19
CA GLU A 438 1.74 16.56 -4.36
C GLU A 438 2.40 15.78 -3.22
N ALA A 439 3.48 15.04 -3.50
CA ALA A 439 4.22 14.32 -2.48
C ALA A 439 4.80 15.25 -1.41
N ILE A 440 5.45 16.36 -1.84
CA ILE A 440 6.01 17.38 -0.94
C ILE A 440 4.92 18.03 -0.09
N THR A 441 3.78 18.36 -0.70
CA THR A 441 2.65 18.99 0.00
C THR A 441 2.11 18.07 1.08
N ARG A 442 1.87 16.78 0.77
CA ARG A 442 1.42 15.79 1.76
C ARG A 442 2.41 15.62 2.90
N THR A 443 3.71 15.56 2.60
CA THR A 443 4.74 15.48 3.63
C THR A 443 4.74 16.73 4.51
N ALA A 444 4.58 17.93 3.95
CA ALA A 444 4.54 19.17 4.73
C ALA A 444 3.25 19.32 5.57
N GLU A 445 2.10 18.95 5.01
CA GLU A 445 0.81 18.95 5.71
C GLU A 445 0.81 18.01 6.92
N HIS A 446 1.52 16.88 6.83
CA HIS A 446 1.74 15.97 7.97
C HIS A 446 2.41 16.68 9.16
N PHE A 447 3.41 17.54 8.91
CA PHE A 447 4.01 18.35 9.98
C PHE A 447 3.03 19.38 10.52
N HIS A 448 2.25 20.05 9.67
CA HIS A 448 1.25 21.02 10.16
C HIS A 448 0.19 20.38 11.07
N CYS A 449 -0.14 19.11 10.84
CA CYS A 449 -1.11 18.37 11.65
C CYS A 449 -0.56 17.95 13.02
N LEU A 450 0.73 17.64 13.11
CA LEU A 450 1.32 16.98 14.29
C LEU A 450 2.29 17.86 15.08
N ASP A 451 2.76 18.96 14.49
CA ASP A 451 3.73 19.87 15.08
C ASP A 451 3.16 21.30 15.15
N PRO A 452 2.74 21.75 16.36
CA PRO A 452 2.17 23.08 16.58
C PRO A 452 3.10 24.23 16.19
N ASP A 453 4.42 24.04 16.33
CA ASP A 453 5.43 25.07 16.05
C ASP A 453 5.54 25.33 14.53
N HIS A 454 5.13 24.37 13.71
CA HIS A 454 5.21 24.44 12.27
C HIS A 454 3.87 24.73 11.56
N CYS A 455 2.75 24.82 12.29
CA CYS A 455 1.38 24.98 11.74
C CYS A 455 1.18 26.23 10.87
N THR A 456 1.96 27.30 11.06
CA THR A 456 1.89 28.55 10.29
C THR A 456 2.97 28.67 9.19
N THR A 457 3.70 27.59 8.90
CA THR A 457 4.80 27.64 7.94
C THR A 457 4.26 27.78 6.52
N ASP A 458 4.78 28.75 5.75
CA ASP A 458 4.38 28.93 4.36
C ASP A 458 4.88 27.76 3.49
N LEU A 459 3.95 27.07 2.83
CA LEU A 459 4.23 25.93 1.94
C LEU A 459 4.42 26.35 0.48
N THR A 460 4.25 27.63 0.15
CA THR A 460 4.42 28.09 -1.23
C THR A 460 5.90 28.10 -1.61
N PRO A 461 6.29 27.40 -2.70
CA PRO A 461 7.68 27.44 -3.15
C PRO A 461 8.02 28.81 -3.75
N ASP A 462 9.17 29.36 -3.38
CA ASP A 462 9.70 30.61 -3.95
C ASP A 462 10.59 30.31 -5.17
N TYR A 463 10.09 30.68 -6.35
CA TYR A 463 10.78 30.48 -7.63
C TYR A 463 11.62 31.69 -8.06
N SER A 464 11.78 32.72 -7.21
CA SER A 464 12.61 33.88 -7.54
C SER A 464 14.09 33.52 -7.63
N MET A 465 14.80 34.17 -8.56
CA MET A 465 16.23 33.93 -8.78
C MET A 465 17.06 34.40 -7.58
N GLU A 466 16.62 35.47 -6.91
CA GLU A 466 17.24 36.02 -5.71
C GLU A 466 17.15 35.06 -4.52
N SER A 467 16.06 34.29 -4.42
CA SER A 467 15.89 33.27 -3.40
C SER A 467 16.81 32.08 -3.66
N HIS A 468 16.84 31.58 -4.89
CA HIS A 468 17.72 30.50 -5.32
C HIS A 468 19.22 30.80 -5.06
N GLN A 469 19.67 32.01 -5.37
CA GLN A 469 21.08 32.42 -5.18
C GLN A 469 21.50 32.47 -3.71
N ARG A 470 20.55 32.67 -2.78
CA ARG A 470 20.83 32.77 -1.34
C ARG A 470 20.82 31.43 -0.61
N ASP A 471 20.41 30.33 -1.24
CA ASP A 471 20.24 29.03 -0.56
C ASP A 471 21.53 28.54 0.13
N HIS A 472 22.68 28.69 -0.54
CA HIS A 472 23.97 28.26 0.02
C HIS A 472 24.40 29.14 1.20
N GLU A 473 24.21 30.46 1.11
CA GLU A 473 24.49 31.39 2.21
C GLU A 473 23.58 31.14 3.41
N ASN A 474 22.27 30.96 3.17
CA ASN A 474 21.28 30.62 4.19
C ASN A 474 21.67 29.33 4.92
N PHE A 475 22.06 28.28 4.17
CA PHE A 475 22.55 27.04 4.75
C PHE A 475 23.77 27.27 5.65
N LEU A 476 24.76 28.05 5.21
CA LEU A 476 25.95 28.34 6.02
C LEU A 476 25.62 29.14 7.28
N VAL A 477 24.75 30.14 7.19
CA VAL A 477 24.31 30.95 8.34
C VAL A 477 23.59 30.09 9.37
N VAL A 478 22.60 29.31 8.92
CA VAL A 478 21.83 28.41 9.79
C VAL A 478 22.76 27.37 10.43
N SER A 479 23.62 26.73 9.64
CA SER A 479 24.51 25.67 10.13
C SER A 479 25.63 26.17 11.04
N ARG A 480 26.02 27.46 10.97
CA ARG A 480 26.95 28.08 11.92
C ARG A 480 26.30 28.39 13.27
N ASN A 481 25.01 28.72 13.26
CA ASN A 481 24.30 29.19 14.45
C ASN A 481 23.56 28.07 15.21
N ARG A 482 23.51 26.85 14.68
CA ARG A 482 22.91 25.71 15.37
C ARG A 482 23.72 25.30 16.60
N ARG A 483 23.02 25.18 17.73
CA ARG A 483 23.60 24.71 19.00
C ARG A 483 23.63 23.18 18.98
N ARG A 484 24.74 22.60 19.42
CA ARG A 484 24.84 21.15 19.66
C ARG A 484 23.83 20.75 20.73
N ARG A 485 23.26 19.55 20.64
CA ARG A 485 22.33 18.97 21.61
C ARG A 485 22.67 17.50 21.84
N ALA A 486 22.28 16.98 22.98
CA ALA A 486 22.45 15.57 23.32
C ALA A 486 21.17 15.02 23.94
N LYS A 487 20.89 13.75 23.68
CA LYS A 487 19.82 12.99 24.32
C LYS A 487 20.36 12.35 25.58
N ALA A 488 19.70 12.57 26.71
CA ALA A 488 20.02 11.89 27.94
C ALA A 488 19.75 10.37 27.80
N LEU A 489 20.75 9.55 28.07
CA LEU A 489 20.63 8.10 28.09
C LEU A 489 20.20 7.57 29.46
N LEU A 490 20.43 8.37 30.50
CA LEU A 490 20.21 8.07 31.91
C LEU A 490 19.62 9.30 32.62
N ASP A 491 19.02 9.07 33.78
CA ASP A 491 18.64 10.15 34.69
C ASP A 491 19.89 10.72 35.38
N PHE A 492 19.93 12.04 35.58
CA PHE A 492 20.96 12.74 36.35
C PHE A 492 20.28 13.72 37.29
N GLU A 493 20.32 13.43 38.59
CA GLU A 493 19.75 14.30 39.61
C GLU A 493 20.73 15.43 39.96
N ARG A 494 20.20 16.65 40.01
CA ARG A 494 20.94 17.84 40.41
C ARG A 494 21.06 17.87 41.93
N HIS A 495 22.29 17.94 42.43
CA HIS A 495 22.59 18.07 43.87
C HIS A 495 23.14 19.46 44.20
N ASP A 496 23.92 20.05 43.29
CA ASP A 496 24.53 21.37 43.46
C ASP A 496 24.00 22.41 42.44
N ASP A 497 24.21 23.70 42.76
CA ASP A 497 23.68 24.81 41.96
C ASP A 497 24.33 24.93 40.57
N ASP A 498 25.53 24.38 40.38
CA ASP A 498 26.27 24.37 39.12
C ASP A 498 25.99 23.13 38.25
N GLU A 499 25.27 22.13 38.77
CA GLU A 499 24.86 20.92 38.04
C GLU A 499 23.57 21.12 37.22
N LEU A 500 23.49 20.49 36.05
CA LEU A 500 22.28 20.45 35.22
C LEU A 500 21.59 19.09 35.35
N GLY A 501 20.53 19.01 36.16
CA GLY A 501 19.73 17.80 36.28
C GLY A 501 18.80 17.57 35.08
N PHE A 502 18.63 16.31 34.68
CA PHE A 502 17.78 15.87 33.56
C PHE A 502 17.30 14.43 33.74
N ARG A 503 16.27 14.04 32.98
CA ARG A 503 15.76 12.68 32.89
C ARG A 503 16.21 12.00 31.60
N LYS A 504 16.23 10.68 31.59
CA LYS A 504 16.43 9.86 30.41
C LYS A 504 15.46 10.30 29.30
N ASN A 505 16.01 10.47 28.11
CA ASN A 505 15.42 11.02 26.89
C ASN A 505 15.25 12.54 26.83
N ASP A 506 15.61 13.31 27.86
CA ASP A 506 15.64 14.77 27.74
C ASP A 506 16.66 15.23 26.70
N ILE A 507 16.34 16.33 26.01
CA ILE A 507 17.18 16.90 24.96
C ILE A 507 17.91 18.13 25.52
N ILE A 508 19.19 17.96 25.81
CA ILE A 508 20.02 18.99 26.45
C ILE A 508 20.73 19.79 25.36
N THR A 509 20.65 21.12 25.43
CA THR A 509 21.46 21.98 24.54
C THR A 509 22.87 22.08 25.08
N ILE A 510 23.86 21.62 24.34
CA ILE A 510 25.26 21.63 24.72
C ILE A 510 25.85 23.01 24.45
N VAL A 511 26.33 23.63 25.53
CA VAL A 511 26.95 24.97 25.52
C VAL A 511 28.48 24.87 25.46
N SER A 512 29.08 23.84 26.08
CA SER A 512 30.52 23.61 26.01
C SER A 512 30.90 22.13 26.16
N GLN A 513 31.86 21.67 25.36
CA GLN A 513 32.46 20.32 25.41
C GLN A 513 33.98 20.37 25.55
N LYS A 514 34.51 21.43 26.19
CA LYS A 514 35.95 21.61 26.33
C LYS A 514 36.62 20.51 27.16
N ASP A 515 35.85 19.84 28.02
CA ASP A 515 36.30 18.75 28.88
C ASP A 515 35.67 17.42 28.41
N GLU A 516 36.44 16.34 28.44
CA GLU A 516 36.00 15.03 27.91
C GLU A 516 34.99 14.31 28.81
N HIS A 517 34.91 14.70 30.09
CA HIS A 517 34.10 14.03 31.10
C HIS A 517 32.94 14.88 31.59
N CYS A 518 33.08 16.21 31.53
CA CYS A 518 32.15 17.17 32.10
C CYS A 518 31.75 18.24 31.06
N TRP A 519 30.51 18.20 30.59
CA TRP A 519 30.01 19.16 29.60
C TRP A 519 29.11 20.20 30.26
N VAL A 520 29.02 21.38 29.68
CA VAL A 520 28.08 22.42 30.11
C VAL A 520 26.93 22.45 29.14
N GLY A 521 25.69 22.42 29.65
CA GLY A 521 24.49 22.50 28.82
C GLY A 521 23.39 23.34 29.42
N GLU A 522 22.30 23.43 28.67
CA GLU A 522 21.10 24.19 28.98
C GLU A 522 19.87 23.32 28.69
N LEU A 523 18.96 23.23 29.66
CA LEU A 523 17.69 22.50 29.58
C LEU A 523 16.63 23.30 30.35
N ASN A 524 15.48 23.60 29.71
CA ASN A 524 14.39 24.37 30.31
C ASN A 524 14.82 25.73 30.93
N GLY A 525 15.79 26.40 30.29
CA GLY A 525 16.35 27.68 30.76
C GLY A 525 17.31 27.57 31.95
N LEU A 526 17.53 26.37 32.48
CA LEU A 526 18.56 26.10 33.49
C LEU A 526 19.86 25.72 32.78
N ARG A 527 20.98 26.24 33.29
CA ARG A 527 22.32 25.97 32.76
C ARG A 527 23.22 25.42 33.86
N GLY A 528 23.96 24.38 33.54
CA GLY A 528 24.88 23.72 34.48
C GLY A 528 25.75 22.68 33.78
N TRP A 529 26.66 22.07 34.53
CA TRP A 529 27.50 20.99 34.05
C TRP A 529 26.82 19.62 34.22
N PHE A 530 27.21 18.66 33.38
CA PHE A 530 26.75 17.28 33.48
C PHE A 530 27.77 16.27 32.91
N PRO A 531 27.71 14.99 33.32
CA PRO A 531 28.63 13.96 32.82
C PRO A 531 28.39 13.64 31.34
N ALA A 532 29.43 13.76 30.52
CA ALA A 532 29.37 13.47 29.07
C ALA A 532 28.92 12.04 28.75
N LYS A 533 29.26 11.07 29.61
CA LYS A 533 28.89 9.65 29.48
C LYS A 533 27.38 9.36 29.63
N PHE A 534 26.60 10.29 30.19
CA PHE A 534 25.17 10.10 30.45
C PHE A 534 24.30 10.54 29.29
N VAL A 535 24.91 11.05 28.22
CA VAL A 535 24.20 11.58 27.08
C VAL A 535 24.79 11.03 25.77
N GLU A 536 23.95 10.95 24.76
CA GLU A 536 24.33 10.66 23.39
C GLU A 536 24.23 11.95 22.57
N ILE A 537 25.31 12.35 21.91
CA ILE A 537 25.26 13.51 21.00
C ILE A 537 24.26 13.19 19.88
N LEU A 538 23.29 14.08 19.70
CA LEU A 538 22.39 14.05 18.55
C LEU A 538 23.08 14.82 17.43
N ASP A 539 23.55 14.18 16.36
CA ASP A 539 24.29 14.67 15.17
C ASP A 539 24.94 16.07 15.18
N GLU A 540 26.08 16.21 14.48
CA GLU A 540 27.14 17.23 14.65
C GLU A 540 26.73 18.70 14.93
N ARG A 541 25.51 19.17 14.60
CA ARG A 541 24.93 20.47 15.03
C ARG A 541 23.40 20.46 15.21
N SER A 542 22.87 19.44 15.87
CA SER A 542 21.47 19.20 16.27
C SER A 542 20.40 20.22 15.82
N LYS A 543 19.51 19.77 14.92
CA LYS A 543 18.37 20.49 14.34
C LYS A 543 17.19 20.43 15.26
N GLU A 544 16.25 21.38 15.23
CA GLU A 544 15.03 21.30 16.05
C GLU A 544 14.38 19.91 15.93
N TYR A 545 13.91 19.33 17.03
CA TYR A 545 13.35 17.97 16.98
C TYR A 545 11.84 18.08 16.76
N SER A 546 11.29 17.26 15.88
CA SER A 546 9.85 17.17 15.65
C SER A 546 9.42 15.72 15.72
N LEU A 547 8.43 15.43 16.57
CA LEU A 547 7.80 14.10 16.67
C LEU A 547 7.16 13.70 15.33
N ALA A 548 6.69 14.68 14.54
CA ALA A 548 6.10 14.45 13.22
C ALA A 548 7.12 13.92 12.21
N GLY A 549 8.39 14.26 12.38
CA GLY A 549 9.49 13.89 11.48
C GLY A 549 10.28 12.64 11.89
N ASP A 550 9.97 12.04 13.03
CA ASP A 550 10.68 10.89 13.61
C ASP A 550 9.97 9.58 13.24
N ASP A 551 10.62 8.73 12.46
CA ASP A 551 10.04 7.46 11.99
C ASP A 551 9.94 6.38 13.06
N SER A 552 10.66 6.53 14.18
CA SER A 552 10.52 5.64 15.34
C SER A 552 9.31 5.97 16.20
N VAL A 553 8.75 7.18 16.06
CA VAL A 553 7.60 7.67 16.82
C VAL A 553 6.34 7.71 15.95
N THR A 554 6.46 8.22 14.72
CA THR A 554 5.34 8.46 13.81
C THR A 554 5.54 7.67 12.52
N GLU A 555 5.04 6.45 12.45
CA GLU A 555 5.24 5.54 11.30
C GLU A 555 4.76 6.15 9.95
N ALA A 556 3.74 7.01 9.98
CA ALA A 556 3.19 7.66 8.79
C ALA A 556 4.22 8.50 8.00
N VAL A 557 5.24 9.07 8.66
CA VAL A 557 6.29 9.84 7.97
C VAL A 557 7.12 8.93 7.05
N THR A 558 7.27 7.65 7.40
CA THR A 558 7.95 6.64 6.58
C THR A 558 7.20 6.39 5.28
N ASP A 559 5.88 6.23 5.33
CA ASP A 559 5.05 6.00 4.14
C ASP A 559 5.02 7.22 3.22
N LEU A 560 4.95 8.42 3.79
CA LEU A 560 5.01 9.67 3.03
C LEU A 560 6.37 9.83 2.33
N VAL A 561 7.47 9.65 3.05
CA VAL A 561 8.81 9.85 2.49
C VAL A 561 9.22 8.70 1.56
N ARG A 562 9.14 7.45 2.02
CA ARG A 562 9.61 6.26 1.27
C ARG A 562 8.60 5.76 0.25
N GLY A 563 7.32 5.84 0.57
CA GLY A 563 6.22 5.36 -0.27
C GLY A 563 5.75 6.37 -1.31
N THR A 564 5.91 7.68 -1.06
CA THR A 564 5.38 8.73 -1.95
C THR A 564 6.48 9.64 -2.53
N LEU A 565 7.26 10.32 -1.68
CA LEU A 565 8.27 11.30 -2.11
C LEU A 565 9.43 10.64 -2.87
N CYS A 566 9.98 9.53 -2.35
CA CYS A 566 11.10 8.84 -2.99
C CYS A 566 10.74 8.33 -4.40
N PRO A 567 9.59 7.67 -4.64
CA PRO A 567 9.17 7.29 -6.00
C PRO A 567 9.00 8.48 -6.94
N ALA A 568 8.44 9.60 -6.48
CA ALA A 568 8.28 10.80 -7.29
C ALA A 568 9.64 11.38 -7.73
N LEU A 569 10.59 11.49 -6.81
CA LEU A 569 11.95 11.93 -7.11
C LEU A 569 12.70 10.95 -8.00
N LYS A 570 12.58 9.64 -7.74
CA LYS A 570 13.17 8.61 -8.60
C LYS A 570 12.63 8.71 -10.03
N ALA A 571 11.34 8.95 -10.21
CA ALA A 571 10.74 9.10 -11.54
C ALA A 571 11.33 10.29 -12.32
N ILE A 572 11.59 11.40 -11.64
CA ILE A 572 12.31 12.56 -12.20
C ILE A 572 13.74 12.17 -12.60
N PHE A 573 14.48 11.51 -11.71
CA PHE A 573 15.85 11.06 -11.98
C PHE A 573 15.94 9.96 -13.04
N GLN A 574 14.87 9.20 -13.28
CA GLN A 574 14.83 8.21 -14.35
C GLN A 574 14.44 8.84 -15.70
N HIS A 575 13.72 9.96 -15.68
CA HIS A 575 13.25 10.63 -16.88
C HIS A 575 14.40 11.32 -17.61
N GLY A 576 14.85 10.71 -18.71
CA GLY A 576 15.97 11.19 -19.52
C GLY A 576 17.31 10.54 -19.20
N LEU A 577 17.34 9.50 -18.35
CA LEU A 577 18.54 8.69 -18.13
C LEU A 577 18.92 7.92 -19.41
N LYS A 578 20.17 8.01 -19.84
CA LYS A 578 20.72 7.32 -21.01
C LYS A 578 20.82 5.83 -20.72
N LYS A 579 20.34 5.01 -21.67
CA LYS A 579 20.52 3.55 -21.59
C LYS A 579 21.89 3.17 -22.16
N PRO A 580 22.60 2.20 -21.57
CA PRO A 580 23.86 1.72 -22.13
C PRO A 580 23.64 1.08 -23.50
N SER A 581 24.57 1.31 -24.42
CA SER A 581 24.56 0.75 -25.77
C SER A 581 24.99 -0.73 -25.78
N LEU A 582 24.19 -1.57 -26.46
CA LEU A 582 24.34 -2.98 -26.88
C LEU A 582 24.91 -4.05 -25.92
N LEU A 583 25.67 -3.74 -24.87
CA LEU A 583 26.31 -4.71 -23.96
C LEU A 583 25.75 -4.69 -22.52
N GLY A 584 24.63 -4.01 -22.27
CA GLY A 584 23.76 -4.30 -21.11
C GLY A 584 24.37 -4.04 -19.71
N GLY A 585 25.00 -2.88 -19.49
CA GLY A 585 25.39 -2.46 -18.13
C GLY A 585 24.20 -2.05 -17.23
N PRO A 586 24.38 -2.00 -15.90
CA PRO A 586 23.37 -1.48 -14.98
C PRO A 586 23.10 0.02 -15.26
N CYS A 587 21.82 0.42 -15.26
CA CYS A 587 21.38 1.78 -15.55
C CYS A 587 20.42 2.23 -14.44
N HIS A 588 20.94 3.00 -13.49
CA HIS A 588 20.20 3.45 -12.32
C HIS A 588 20.65 4.85 -11.87
N PRO A 589 19.75 5.72 -11.38
CA PRO A 589 20.13 7.02 -10.81
C PRO A 589 21.24 6.98 -9.76
N TRP A 590 21.29 5.91 -8.96
CA TRP A 590 22.32 5.72 -7.93
C TRP A 590 23.75 5.82 -8.49
N LEU A 591 24.01 5.22 -9.65
CA LEU A 591 25.33 5.22 -10.28
C LEU A 591 25.76 6.62 -10.73
N PHE A 592 24.80 7.41 -11.23
CA PHE A 592 25.03 8.82 -11.53
C PHE A 592 25.36 9.62 -10.26
N ILE A 593 24.58 9.42 -9.20
CA ILE A 593 24.76 10.12 -7.92
C ILE A 593 26.14 9.82 -7.32
N GLU A 594 26.55 8.54 -7.34
CA GLU A 594 27.86 8.11 -6.86
C GLU A 594 29.02 8.74 -7.64
N GLU A 595 28.92 8.77 -8.97
CA GLU A 595 29.93 9.40 -9.83
C GLU A 595 29.98 10.92 -9.65
N ALA A 596 28.82 11.58 -9.62
CA ALA A 596 28.73 13.02 -9.42
C ALA A 596 29.28 13.42 -8.05
N ALA A 597 28.84 12.76 -6.97
CA ALA A 597 29.32 13.04 -5.61
C ALA A 597 30.84 12.85 -5.47
N SER A 598 31.41 11.85 -6.14
CA SER A 598 32.86 11.61 -6.12
C SER A 598 33.65 12.68 -6.86
N ARG A 599 33.13 13.18 -7.98
CA ARG A 599 33.79 14.23 -8.80
C ARG A 599 33.85 15.58 -8.11
N GLU A 600 32.80 15.97 -7.39
CA GLU A 600 32.74 17.28 -6.73
C GLU A 600 33.81 17.44 -5.63
N VAL A 601 34.30 16.33 -5.07
CA VAL A 601 35.36 16.33 -4.04
C VAL A 601 36.74 15.92 -4.57
N GLU A 602 36.88 15.59 -5.85
CA GLU A 602 38.12 15.03 -6.42
C GLU A 602 39.28 16.04 -6.42
N ARG A 603 38.99 17.33 -6.64
CA ARG A 603 40.02 18.39 -6.67
C ARG A 603 40.69 18.61 -5.31
N ASP A 604 39.96 18.36 -4.23
CA ASP A 604 40.38 18.62 -2.85
C ASP A 604 40.34 17.34 -1.99
N PHE A 605 40.43 16.17 -2.63
CA PHE A 605 40.14 14.86 -2.04
C PHE A 605 40.93 14.60 -0.75
N ASN A 606 42.23 14.89 -0.72
CA ASN A 606 43.05 14.67 0.48
C ASN A 606 42.59 15.55 1.65
N SER A 607 42.20 16.81 1.39
CA SER A 607 41.72 17.71 2.42
C SER A 607 40.34 17.31 2.94
N VAL A 608 39.42 16.98 2.02
CA VAL A 608 38.06 16.53 2.32
C VAL A 608 38.08 15.19 3.06
N TYR A 609 38.85 14.22 2.58
CA TYR A 609 39.00 12.91 3.21
C TYR A 609 39.61 13.03 4.61
N SER A 610 40.68 13.81 4.78
CA SER A 610 41.24 14.09 6.11
C SER A 610 40.21 14.72 7.05
N ARG A 611 39.43 15.71 6.60
CA ARG A 611 38.36 16.35 7.40
C ARG A 611 37.26 15.37 7.78
N LEU A 612 36.74 14.59 6.83
CA LEU A 612 35.68 13.61 7.06
C LEU A 612 36.13 12.48 8.00
N VAL A 613 37.38 12.04 7.88
CA VAL A 613 37.98 11.02 8.77
C VAL A 613 38.24 11.59 10.16
N LEU A 614 38.68 12.84 10.30
CA LEU A 614 38.90 13.50 11.60
C LEU A 614 37.58 13.74 12.35
N CYS A 615 36.53 14.22 11.67
CA CYS A 615 35.19 14.37 12.25
C CYS A 615 34.64 13.01 12.74
N LYS A 616 34.75 11.96 11.91
CA LYS A 616 34.20 10.62 12.23
C LYS A 616 35.02 9.86 13.28
N THR A 617 36.35 9.94 13.25
CA THR A 617 37.25 9.10 14.06
C THR A 617 37.64 9.77 15.37
N TYR A 618 37.87 11.08 15.37
CA TYR A 618 38.42 11.81 16.51
C TYR A 618 37.46 12.84 17.11
N ARG A 619 36.27 13.05 16.51
CA ARG A 619 35.31 14.10 16.91
C ARG A 619 35.93 15.50 16.99
N LEU A 620 37.04 15.69 16.30
CA LEU A 620 37.78 16.94 16.18
C LEU A 620 37.16 17.72 15.01
N ASP A 621 36.08 18.44 15.28
CA ASP A 621 35.69 19.52 14.39
C ASP A 621 36.73 20.62 14.60
N GLU A 622 37.51 20.98 13.58
CA GLU A 622 38.26 22.24 13.63
C GLU A 622 37.25 23.36 13.92
N ASP A 623 37.36 23.97 15.10
CA ASP A 623 36.48 25.01 15.63
C ASP A 623 35.87 25.89 14.52
N GLY A 624 34.58 25.69 14.24
CA GLY A 624 33.75 26.63 13.47
C GLY A 624 33.59 26.41 11.96
N LYS A 625 34.28 25.46 11.30
CA LYS A 625 34.06 25.21 9.85
C LYS A 625 32.88 24.26 9.61
N VAL A 626 31.87 24.69 8.84
CA VAL A 626 30.70 23.88 8.44
C VAL A 626 31.10 23.01 7.24
N LEU A 627 30.63 21.76 7.16
CA LEU A 627 30.73 20.97 5.93
C LEU A 627 29.85 21.58 4.83
N THR A 628 30.41 21.68 3.63
CA THR A 628 29.67 22.13 2.44
C THR A 628 28.65 21.07 2.00
N PRO A 629 27.58 21.45 1.26
CA PRO A 629 26.63 20.49 0.70
C PRO A 629 27.27 19.37 -0.12
N GLU A 630 28.36 19.67 -0.83
CA GLU A 630 29.19 18.75 -1.61
C GLU A 630 29.87 17.71 -0.72
N GLU A 631 30.52 18.16 0.37
CA GLU A 631 31.15 17.27 1.35
C GLU A 631 30.12 16.40 2.09
N LEU A 632 28.95 16.97 2.41
CA LEU A 632 27.84 16.23 3.02
C LEU A 632 27.28 15.17 2.07
N LEU A 633 27.10 15.50 0.79
CA LEU A 633 26.63 14.55 -0.22
C LEU A 633 27.61 13.38 -0.36
N TYR A 634 28.91 13.67 -0.48
CA TYR A 634 29.94 12.65 -0.57
C TYR A 634 29.95 11.75 0.68
N ARG A 635 29.94 12.34 1.89
CA ARG A 635 29.87 11.59 3.16
C ARG A 635 28.64 10.68 3.22
N ALA A 636 27.47 11.19 2.83
CA ALA A 636 26.22 10.44 2.85
C ALA A 636 26.25 9.26 1.87
N VAL A 637 26.73 9.46 0.64
CA VAL A 637 26.87 8.39 -0.36
C VAL A 637 27.83 7.31 0.15
N GLN A 638 28.97 7.68 0.74
CA GLN A 638 29.91 6.70 1.31
C GLN A 638 29.30 5.94 2.50
N SER A 639 28.56 6.62 3.37
CA SER A 639 27.86 5.99 4.50
C SER A 639 26.82 4.97 4.02
N VAL A 640 26.00 5.34 3.03
CA VAL A 640 24.99 4.47 2.44
C VAL A 640 25.66 3.28 1.74
N ASN A 641 26.70 3.50 0.93
CA ASN A 641 27.43 2.39 0.30
C ASN A 641 27.98 1.41 1.34
N MET A 642 28.68 1.90 2.36
CA MET A 642 29.29 1.05 3.40
C MET A 642 28.25 0.18 4.11
N SER A 643 27.12 0.76 4.53
CA SER A 643 26.05 0.03 5.23
C SER A 643 25.27 -0.90 4.29
N HIS A 644 24.89 -0.42 3.12
CA HIS A 644 23.98 -1.13 2.22
C HIS A 644 24.66 -2.19 1.37
N ASP A 645 25.93 -1.99 0.98
CA ASP A 645 26.71 -3.02 0.29
C ASP A 645 26.99 -4.21 1.20
N SER A 646 27.27 -3.95 2.49
CA SER A 646 27.44 -5.01 3.49
C SER A 646 26.18 -5.87 3.68
N ALA A 647 25.01 -5.28 3.42
CA ALA A 647 23.70 -5.94 3.49
C ALA A 647 23.21 -6.46 2.12
N HIS A 648 24.01 -6.35 1.05
CA HIS A 648 23.62 -6.68 -0.32
C HIS A 648 22.33 -5.98 -0.80
N ALA A 649 22.07 -4.76 -0.31
CA ALA A 649 20.85 -4.03 -0.62
C ALA A 649 20.86 -3.49 -2.05
N GLN A 650 19.67 -3.43 -2.65
CA GLN A 650 19.48 -2.93 -4.02
C GLN A 650 19.72 -1.42 -4.12
N MET A 651 20.07 -0.93 -5.30
CA MET A 651 20.29 0.51 -5.55
C MET A 651 19.07 1.39 -5.27
N ASP A 652 17.86 0.82 -5.33
CA ASP A 652 16.62 1.49 -4.94
C ASP A 652 16.57 1.80 -3.44
N VAL A 653 17.01 0.84 -2.62
CA VAL A 653 17.12 1.01 -1.17
C VAL A 653 18.15 2.08 -0.88
N LYS A 654 19.32 2.02 -1.51
CA LYS A 654 20.36 3.06 -1.39
C LYS A 654 19.83 4.46 -1.75
N PHE A 655 19.08 4.57 -2.85
CA PHE A 655 18.47 5.83 -3.27
C PHE A 655 17.51 6.38 -2.20
N ARG A 656 16.59 5.54 -1.70
CA ARG A 656 15.65 5.96 -0.62
C ARG A 656 16.37 6.37 0.65
N SER A 657 17.41 5.63 1.05
CA SER A 657 18.20 5.95 2.23
C SER A 657 18.92 7.29 2.08
N LEU A 658 19.50 7.58 0.90
CA LEU A 658 20.12 8.88 0.63
C LEU A 658 19.09 10.02 0.70
N ILE A 659 17.89 9.85 0.15
CA ILE A 659 16.84 10.89 0.26
C ILE A 659 16.52 11.18 1.73
N CYS A 660 16.41 10.14 2.57
CA CYS A 660 16.19 10.31 4.00
C CYS A 660 17.34 11.02 4.70
N VAL A 661 18.60 10.66 4.38
CA VAL A 661 19.75 11.40 4.90
C VAL A 661 19.71 12.86 4.44
N GLY A 662 19.31 13.15 3.20
CA GLY A 662 19.20 14.53 2.69
C GLY A 662 18.09 15.36 3.35
N LEU A 663 16.99 14.70 3.76
CA LEU A 663 15.89 15.32 4.51
C LEU A 663 16.27 15.56 5.97
N ASN A 664 16.84 14.54 6.63
CA ASN A 664 17.46 14.72 7.94
C ASN A 664 18.50 15.84 7.88
N GLU A 665 19.24 15.92 6.75
CA GLU A 665 20.23 16.94 6.55
C GLU A 665 19.64 18.34 6.22
N GLN A 666 18.37 18.41 5.82
CA GLN A 666 17.68 19.60 5.29
C GLN A 666 18.38 20.23 4.07
N VAL A 667 19.19 19.44 3.36
CA VAL A 667 20.01 19.88 2.22
C VAL A 667 19.64 19.16 0.92
N LEU A 668 18.55 18.38 0.89
CA LEU A 668 18.16 17.62 -0.29
C LEU A 668 18.03 18.49 -1.57
N HIS A 669 17.54 19.72 -1.42
CA HIS A 669 17.45 20.69 -2.52
C HIS A 669 18.84 21.18 -3.00
N LEU A 670 19.80 21.36 -2.08
CA LEU A 670 21.19 21.69 -2.41
C LEU A 670 21.91 20.49 -3.03
N TRP A 671 21.63 19.28 -2.59
CA TRP A 671 22.18 18.07 -3.24
C TRP A 671 21.72 17.93 -4.68
N LEU A 672 20.46 18.27 -4.99
CA LEU A 672 20.01 18.32 -6.39
C LEU A 672 20.83 19.32 -7.21
N GLU A 673 21.13 20.49 -6.66
CA GLU A 673 21.98 21.50 -7.31
C GLU A 673 23.40 21.01 -7.52
N VAL A 674 24.03 20.40 -6.51
CA VAL A 674 25.37 19.80 -6.61
C VAL A 674 25.41 18.75 -7.73
N LEU A 675 24.42 17.86 -7.75
CA LEU A 675 24.31 16.82 -8.78
C LEU A 675 24.13 17.40 -10.19
N CYS A 676 23.29 18.43 -10.34
CA CYS A 676 23.04 19.06 -11.64
C CYS A 676 24.20 19.97 -12.09
N SER A 677 25.01 20.46 -11.15
CA SER A 677 26.21 21.27 -11.41
C SER A 677 27.40 20.43 -11.87
N SER A 678 27.38 19.12 -11.65
CA SER A 678 28.37 18.19 -12.18
C SER A 678 28.17 17.93 -13.68
N ILE A 679 28.42 18.97 -14.51
CA ILE A 679 28.09 18.99 -15.95
C ILE A 679 28.63 17.73 -16.65
N SER A 680 29.89 17.38 -16.41
CA SER A 680 30.52 16.21 -17.04
C SER A 680 29.81 14.88 -16.70
N ALA A 681 29.28 14.73 -15.48
CA ALA A 681 28.53 13.54 -15.06
C ALA A 681 27.11 13.59 -15.65
N VAL A 682 26.43 14.72 -15.56
CA VAL A 682 25.07 14.90 -16.12
C VAL A 682 25.08 14.64 -17.63
N GLU A 683 26.05 15.17 -18.37
CA GLU A 683 26.16 14.94 -19.81
C GLU A 683 26.45 13.48 -20.17
N LYS A 684 27.19 12.77 -19.34
CA LYS A 684 27.44 11.34 -19.50
C LYS A 684 26.16 10.52 -19.30
N TRP A 685 25.38 10.84 -18.27
CA TRP A 685 24.25 10.01 -17.83
C TRP A 685 22.90 10.42 -18.40
N TYR A 686 22.70 11.68 -18.80
CA TYR A 686 21.38 12.21 -19.14
C TYR A 686 21.27 12.80 -20.54
N GLN A 687 20.09 12.64 -21.14
CA GLN A 687 19.71 13.25 -22.39
C GLN A 687 19.53 14.77 -22.25
N PRO A 688 19.75 15.58 -23.31
CA PRO A 688 19.61 17.04 -23.26
C PRO A 688 18.26 17.55 -22.74
N TRP A 689 17.19 16.79 -22.99
CA TRP A 689 15.82 17.14 -22.59
C TRP A 689 15.45 16.70 -21.16
N SER A 690 16.36 16.06 -20.42
CA SER A 690 16.08 15.65 -19.03
C SER A 690 15.94 16.87 -18.11
N PHE A 691 15.30 16.69 -16.95
CA PHE A 691 15.30 17.73 -15.92
C PHE A 691 16.71 18.07 -15.46
N LEU A 692 17.55 17.06 -15.25
CA LEU A 692 18.90 17.22 -14.70
C LEU A 692 19.86 17.94 -15.65
N ARG A 693 19.57 17.96 -16.96
CA ARG A 693 20.37 18.65 -17.98
C ARG A 693 19.73 19.94 -18.50
N SER A 694 18.54 20.30 -18.02
CA SER A 694 17.82 21.52 -18.44
C SER A 694 17.62 22.46 -17.25
N PRO A 695 17.29 23.75 -17.47
CA PRO A 695 16.96 24.66 -16.37
C PRO A 695 15.78 24.20 -15.48
N GLY A 696 15.03 23.17 -15.89
CA GLY A 696 13.92 22.61 -15.13
C GLY A 696 14.32 22.02 -13.77
N TRP A 697 15.58 21.66 -13.52
CA TRP A 697 16.02 21.24 -12.18
C TRP A 697 15.90 22.36 -11.14
N VAL A 698 15.95 23.64 -11.54
CA VAL A 698 15.76 24.79 -10.63
C VAL A 698 14.36 24.80 -10.05
N GLN A 699 13.34 24.51 -10.88
CA GLN A 699 11.96 24.36 -10.42
C GLN A 699 11.87 23.27 -9.34
N ILE A 700 12.46 22.10 -9.61
CA ILE A 700 12.48 20.96 -8.69
C ILE A 700 13.21 21.30 -7.39
N LYS A 701 14.32 22.04 -7.46
CA LYS A 701 15.05 22.55 -6.29
C LYS A 701 14.15 23.44 -5.43
N CYS A 702 13.40 24.37 -6.02
CA CYS A 702 12.47 25.23 -5.28
C CYS A 702 11.38 24.43 -4.58
N GLU A 703 10.79 23.42 -5.24
CA GLU A 703 9.80 22.53 -4.61
C GLU A 703 10.41 21.82 -3.39
N LEU A 704 11.57 21.18 -3.56
CA LEU A 704 12.24 20.44 -2.50
C LEU A 704 12.67 21.31 -1.32
N ARG A 705 12.93 22.60 -1.56
CA ARG A 705 13.33 23.55 -0.52
C ARG A 705 12.26 23.72 0.55
N VAL A 706 10.98 23.54 0.22
CA VAL A 706 9.88 23.58 1.20
C VAL A 706 10.14 22.59 2.34
N LEU A 707 10.65 21.39 2.03
CA LEU A 707 10.94 20.36 3.03
C LEU A 707 12.13 20.72 3.94
N SER A 708 12.99 21.66 3.56
CA SER A 708 14.11 22.11 4.43
C SER A 708 13.65 22.89 5.66
N LYS A 709 12.37 23.32 5.69
CA LYS A 709 11.75 24.01 6.82
C LYS A 709 11.35 23.05 7.95
N PHE A 710 11.29 21.75 7.69
CA PHE A 710 10.85 20.74 8.64
C PHE A 710 12.02 19.87 9.11
N SER A 711 11.93 19.40 10.34
CA SER A 711 12.98 18.57 10.94
C SER A 711 12.63 17.09 10.89
N PHE A 712 13.45 16.34 10.17
CA PHE A 712 13.31 14.90 10.01
C PHE A 712 14.31 14.13 10.88
N SER A 713 13.89 12.96 11.36
CA SER A 713 14.71 11.98 12.06
C SER A 713 14.37 10.59 11.51
N LEU A 714 14.77 10.34 10.27
CA LEU A 714 14.48 9.12 9.52
C LEU A 714 15.67 8.14 9.58
N SER A 715 15.41 6.88 9.90
CA SER A 715 16.42 5.83 9.91
C SER A 715 16.96 5.54 8.51
N GLN A 716 18.27 5.72 8.30
CA GLN A 716 18.93 5.34 7.03
C GLN A 716 18.94 3.82 6.81
N ASP A 717 18.81 3.02 7.87
CA ASP A 717 18.95 1.56 7.84
C ASP A 717 17.58 0.85 7.92
N CYS A 718 16.47 1.59 7.83
CA CYS A 718 15.10 1.11 8.00
C CYS A 718 14.74 -0.11 7.12
N GLU A 719 15.29 -0.17 5.90
CA GLU A 719 15.00 -1.23 4.92
C GLU A 719 16.09 -2.31 4.88
N LEU A 720 17.09 -2.23 5.77
CA LEU A 720 18.12 -3.25 5.90
C LEU A 720 17.65 -4.38 6.83
N PRO A 721 18.13 -5.62 6.63
CA PRO A 721 17.83 -6.70 7.57
C PRO A 721 18.27 -6.33 8.98
N ALA A 722 17.42 -6.65 9.98
CA ALA A 722 17.80 -6.47 11.38
C ALA A 722 19.13 -7.17 11.64
N LYS A 723 20.14 -6.41 12.11
CA LYS A 723 21.40 -7.01 12.55
C LYS A 723 21.04 -8.02 13.63
N LYS A 724 21.29 -9.32 13.39
CA LYS A 724 21.40 -10.27 14.50
C LYS A 724 22.43 -9.66 15.44
N GLU A 725 22.09 -9.50 16.72
CA GLU A 725 23.09 -9.23 17.74
C GLU A 725 24.08 -10.41 17.72
N GLU A 726 25.10 -10.32 16.87
CA GLU A 726 26.36 -10.95 17.14
C GLU A 726 26.84 -10.29 18.43
N LYS A 727 26.74 -11.03 19.54
CA LYS A 727 27.40 -10.71 20.80
C LYS A 727 28.69 -9.97 20.50
N GLU A 728 28.76 -8.72 20.94
CA GLU A 728 29.92 -7.83 20.89
C GLU A 728 31.25 -8.58 20.66
N GLN A 729 31.63 -8.79 19.42
CA GLN A 729 33.03 -8.66 19.05
C GLN A 729 33.22 -7.18 18.78
N ARG A 730 33.37 -6.42 19.87
CA ARG A 730 34.02 -5.12 19.79
C ARG A 730 35.32 -5.36 19.01
N PRO A 731 35.56 -4.71 17.86
CA PRO A 731 36.91 -4.63 17.36
C PRO A 731 37.68 -3.93 18.47
N LEU A 732 38.63 -4.67 19.06
CA LEU A 732 39.59 -4.12 20.00
C LEU A 732 40.06 -2.79 19.43
N LYS A 733 39.83 -1.71 20.18
CA LYS A 733 40.70 -0.55 20.14
C LYS A 733 42.09 -1.06 20.53
N GLU A 734 42.80 -1.67 19.59
CA GLU A 734 44.26 -1.59 19.60
C GLU A 734 44.54 -0.12 19.31
N GLY A 735 44.74 0.60 20.41
CA GLY A 735 44.78 2.04 20.41
C GLY A 735 45.94 2.53 19.57
N VAL A 736 45.74 3.71 19.00
CA VAL A 736 46.81 4.63 18.62
C VAL A 736 47.89 4.72 19.73
N GLN A 737 47.50 4.49 21.00
CA GLN A 737 48.37 4.29 22.16
C GLN A 737 49.39 3.14 22.01
N ASP A 738 48.98 1.93 21.58
CA ASP A 738 49.88 0.79 21.37
C ASP A 738 50.80 1.00 20.16
N MET A 739 50.31 1.70 19.13
CA MET A 739 51.12 2.03 17.96
C MET A 739 52.18 3.11 18.27
N LEU A 740 51.87 4.08 19.13
CA LEU A 740 52.80 5.12 19.58
C LEU A 740 53.87 4.58 20.55
N VAL A 741 53.51 3.59 21.38
CA VAL A 741 54.45 2.88 22.27
C VAL A 741 55.38 1.95 21.46
N LYS A 742 54.87 1.29 20.41
CA LYS A 742 55.63 0.34 19.57
C LYS A 742 56.64 1.02 18.63
N HIS A 743 56.46 2.31 18.34
CA HIS A 743 57.36 3.09 17.45
C HIS A 743 58.25 4.11 18.18
N HIS A 744 58.35 4.05 19.51
CA HIS A 744 59.27 4.87 20.34
C HIS A 744 59.19 6.39 20.10
N LEU A 745 58.00 6.94 19.80
CA LEU A 745 57.87 8.36 19.49
C LEU A 745 57.61 9.27 20.72
N PHE A 746 57.31 8.71 21.90
CA PHE A 746 57.27 9.44 23.18
C PHE A 746 57.62 8.52 24.36
N SER A 747 58.56 8.94 25.21
CA SER A 747 58.84 8.33 26.52
C SER A 747 58.16 9.15 27.61
N TRP A 748 57.27 8.55 28.38
CA TRP A 748 56.86 9.07 29.68
C TRP A 748 57.30 8.04 30.72
N ASP A 749 58.33 8.39 31.48
CA ASP A 749 58.76 7.62 32.65
C ASP A 749 57.65 7.67 33.71
N ILE A 750 57.34 6.49 34.23
CA ILE A 750 56.48 6.24 35.38
C ILE A 750 57.30 6.54 36.64
N ASP A 751 56.73 7.29 37.59
CA ASP A 751 56.75 7.04 39.05
C ASP A 751 56.36 8.30 39.82
N GLY A 752 55.29 8.22 40.64
CA GLY A 752 54.84 9.27 41.54
C GLY A 752 53.34 9.28 41.79
#